data_AF-A0A958WWJ3-F1
#
_entry.id   AF-A0A958WWJ3-F1
#
_cell.length_a   1.000
_cell.length_b   1.000
_cell.length_c   1.000
_cell.angle_alpha   90.00
_cell.angle_beta   90.00
_cell.angle_gamma   90.00
#
_symmetry.space_group_name_H-M   'P 1'
#
loop_
_entity.id
_entity.type
_entity.pdbx_description
1 polymer ?
#
loop_
_entity_poly.entity_id
_entity_poly.type
_entity_poly.pdbx_seq_one_letter_code
_entity_poly.pdbx_strand_id
1 'polypeptide(L)'
;MTYPQIISQTLHLPVRKVESTIGLLDEGATIPFISRYRKEVTGSLDEVQVAAIQAELKKLQELDKRRETVLKTIEEQGKLTDALRSRIESCWDATELEDIYLPYKPKRKTRASMAREKGLEPLAVSIFQQKINDVEKLAGGYLTSEVQTIEDALQGARDIIAEWINEDEKARQKVRFAFQKAAVISSKLVKGKETEAAKYKDYFSFSEPLKHCPSHRLLAMRRGEDEGFLRLSIAPDEEEVMYRLEQQFLLGRGAAANQVKEALHDCYQRLLAPGIETEFRNFAKEKADEEAIKVFVENLRQLLLSPPLGQKRVLGIDPGFRTGCKVVVLNEYGDLLENTAIYPHPPQADEWMAKRALQELVDKHGVEAIGIGNGTAGRETVDFCQNIDFKRPVQVFSVNEAGASIYSASEVAREEFPDYDLTVRGAVSIGRRLMDPLAELVKIDPKSIGVGQYQHDVNQPKLKESLDRTVESCVNSVGINLNTASKHLLTYVSGLGPSLAQHIVQFRSENGQFTSRQELKKVPRMGDKAFEQSAGFLRIRTGKNPLDNTAVHPESYHIVEQMASDLGVSLQELIGNPSLRKQIDLNKYVSDKAGLPTLTDILKELDKPGLDPRGEAKAFEFGNVRSLEDLSVGMVLPGIVTNITNFGAFVDIGVKQDGMVHISQLANKFVKNPADVVSLNQEVKVKVMEIDLARKRVQLSMKEAG
;
A
#
# COMPACT_ATOMS: atom_id res chain seq x y z
N MET A 1 24.20 20.45 -5.27
CA MET A 1 22.82 20.78 -4.86
C MET A 1 22.58 20.19 -3.48
N THR A 2 21.79 20.85 -2.63
CA THR A 2 21.41 20.29 -1.32
C THR A 2 20.20 19.36 -1.47
N TYR A 3 19.94 18.47 -0.50
CA TYR A 3 18.75 17.59 -0.55
C TYR A 3 17.44 18.37 -0.76
N PRO A 4 17.17 19.49 -0.07
CA PRO A 4 15.93 20.24 -0.27
C PRO A 4 15.74 20.76 -1.70
N GLN A 5 16.82 21.14 -2.39
CA GLN A 5 16.76 21.58 -3.79
C GLN A 5 16.37 20.44 -4.72
N ILE A 6 16.93 19.25 -4.51
CA ILE A 6 16.65 18.06 -5.32
C ILE A 6 15.20 17.63 -5.10
N ILE A 7 14.79 17.49 -3.84
CA ILE A 7 13.42 17.10 -3.48
C ILE A 7 12.41 18.13 -4.00
N SER A 8 12.73 19.43 -3.92
CA SER A 8 11.91 20.51 -4.49
C SER A 8 11.70 20.35 -5.99
N GLN A 9 12.74 20.01 -6.75
CA GLN A 9 12.64 19.77 -8.20
C GLN A 9 11.82 18.51 -8.51
N THR A 10 12.06 17.42 -7.78
CA THR A 10 11.38 16.13 -7.97
C THR A 10 9.89 16.21 -7.66
N LEU A 11 9.52 16.86 -6.56
CA LEU A 11 8.13 16.95 -6.09
C LEU A 11 7.40 18.21 -6.58
N HIS A 12 8.09 19.10 -7.30
CA HIS A 12 7.59 20.40 -7.73
C HIS A 12 7.04 21.25 -6.57
N LEU A 13 7.73 21.22 -5.43
CA LEU A 13 7.38 21.98 -4.23
C LEU A 13 8.38 23.13 -4.00
N PRO A 14 7.97 24.27 -3.42
CA PRO A 14 8.92 25.33 -3.08
C PRO A 14 10.00 24.87 -2.09
N VAL A 15 11.28 25.17 -2.38
CA VAL A 15 12.45 24.75 -1.57
C VAL A 15 12.27 25.04 -0.09
N ARG A 16 11.82 26.25 0.27
CA ARG A 16 11.62 26.66 1.67
C ARG A 16 10.63 25.75 2.42
N LYS A 17 9.56 25.29 1.76
CA LYS A 17 8.58 24.38 2.39
C LYS A 17 9.21 23.01 2.65
N VAL A 18 10.03 22.54 1.71
CA VAL A 18 10.78 21.27 1.83
C VAL A 18 11.79 21.37 2.98
N GLU A 19 12.59 22.43 3.03
CA GLU A 19 13.57 22.67 4.10
C GLU A 19 12.92 22.68 5.48
N SER A 20 11.84 23.44 5.65
CA SER A 20 11.12 23.50 6.93
C SER A 20 10.49 22.16 7.33
N THR A 21 10.01 21.38 6.34
CA THR A 21 9.45 20.05 6.61
C THR A 21 10.53 19.06 7.02
N ILE A 22 11.69 19.08 6.36
CA ILE A 22 12.84 18.24 6.73
C ILE A 22 13.30 18.55 8.15
N GLY A 23 13.41 19.84 8.51
CA GLY A 23 13.76 20.24 9.88
C GLY A 23 12.80 19.67 10.93
N LEU A 24 11.50 19.73 10.69
CA LEU A 24 10.49 19.15 11.58
C LEU A 24 10.60 17.62 11.70
N LEU A 25 10.87 16.93 10.59
CA LEU A 25 11.07 15.48 10.58
C LEU A 25 12.34 15.08 11.34
N ASP A 26 13.44 15.82 11.18
CA ASP A 26 14.71 15.59 11.89
C ASP A 26 14.56 15.86 13.41
N GLU A 27 13.70 16.80 13.81
CA GLU A 27 13.28 17.04 15.20
C GLU A 27 12.33 15.96 15.76
N GLY A 28 11.98 14.95 14.97
CA GLY A 28 11.12 13.84 15.36
C GLY A 28 9.63 14.17 15.38
N ALA A 29 9.18 15.19 14.66
CA ALA A 29 7.75 15.43 14.48
C ALA A 29 7.15 14.39 13.52
N THR A 30 5.93 13.92 13.83
CA THR A 30 5.24 12.93 13.01
C THR A 30 4.53 13.56 11.81
N ILE A 31 4.23 12.76 10.78
CA ILE A 31 3.50 13.24 9.60
C ILE A 31 2.11 13.80 9.98
N PRO A 32 1.27 13.10 10.78
CA PRO A 32 -0.02 13.65 11.20
C PRO A 32 0.12 14.96 11.96
N PHE A 33 1.11 15.06 12.84
CA PHE A 33 1.35 16.27 13.63
C PHE A 33 1.77 17.46 12.76
N ILE A 34 2.74 17.27 11.86
CA ILE A 34 3.21 18.31 10.94
C ILE A 34 2.05 18.83 10.09
N SER A 35 1.27 17.91 9.52
CA SER A 35 0.20 18.24 8.57
C SER A 35 -0.99 18.94 9.25
N ARG A 36 -1.21 18.68 10.54
CA ARG A 36 -2.32 19.29 11.31
C ARG A 36 -1.92 20.58 12.03
N TYR A 37 -0.77 20.59 12.70
CA TYR A 37 -0.40 21.63 13.67
C TYR A 37 0.81 22.47 13.27
N ARG A 38 1.46 22.21 12.13
CA ARG A 38 2.63 22.99 11.65
C ARG A 38 2.41 23.54 10.24
N LYS A 39 1.17 23.90 9.91
CA LYS A 39 0.75 24.40 8.59
C LYS A 39 1.42 25.71 8.21
N GLU A 40 1.68 26.59 9.16
CA GLU A 40 2.35 27.87 8.92
C GLU A 40 3.80 27.64 8.50
N VAL A 41 4.48 26.73 9.20
CA VAL A 41 5.89 26.40 8.99
C VAL A 41 6.09 25.71 7.64
N THR A 42 5.23 24.76 7.29
CA THR A 42 5.33 24.02 6.03
C THR A 42 4.66 24.72 4.85
N GLY A 43 3.91 25.80 5.08
CA GLY A 43 3.06 26.40 4.07
C GLY A 43 1.89 25.51 3.65
N SER A 44 1.29 24.83 4.62
CA SER A 44 0.08 24.00 4.55
C SER A 44 0.22 22.79 3.64
N LEU A 45 1.35 22.09 3.74
CA LEU A 45 1.50 20.78 3.11
C LEU A 45 0.59 19.76 3.78
N ASP A 46 -0.04 18.90 2.98
CA ASP A 46 -0.85 17.79 3.47
C ASP A 46 0.01 16.56 3.82
N GLU A 47 -0.61 15.54 4.43
CA GLU A 47 0.08 14.30 4.83
C GLU A 47 0.73 13.58 3.64
N VAL A 48 0.14 13.66 2.44
CA VAL A 48 0.67 13.00 1.24
C VAL A 48 1.95 13.69 0.80
N GLN A 49 1.98 15.02 0.81
CA GLN A 49 3.15 15.82 0.46
C GLN A 49 4.28 15.67 1.49
N VAL A 50 3.96 15.70 2.79
CA VAL A 50 4.96 15.49 3.85
C VAL A 50 5.56 14.08 3.77
N ALA A 51 4.74 13.06 3.54
CA ALA A 51 5.20 11.69 3.34
C ALA A 51 6.10 11.53 2.09
N ALA A 52 5.77 12.22 1.00
CA ALA A 52 6.58 12.21 -0.22
C ALA A 52 7.96 12.86 0.02
N ILE A 53 8.02 13.96 0.78
CA ILE A 53 9.28 14.59 1.18
C ILE A 53 10.14 13.61 2.00
N GLN A 54 9.55 12.93 2.98
CA GLN A 54 10.26 11.95 3.80
C GLN A 54 10.81 10.78 2.96
N ALA A 55 10.03 10.27 2.00
CA ALA A 55 10.42 9.19 1.13
C ALA A 55 11.61 9.57 0.21
N GLU A 56 11.55 10.75 -0.41
CA GLU A 56 12.66 11.24 -1.25
C GLU A 56 13.91 11.56 -0.42
N LEU A 57 13.75 12.09 0.80
CA LEU A 57 14.86 12.29 1.72
C LEU A 57 15.59 10.97 2.02
N LYS A 58 14.84 9.92 2.37
CA LYS A 58 15.38 8.58 2.64
C LYS A 58 16.11 8.01 1.43
N LYS A 59 15.54 8.16 0.23
CA LYS A 59 16.15 7.72 -1.03
C LYS A 59 17.49 8.42 -1.30
N LEU A 60 17.57 9.73 -1.08
CA LEU A 60 18.82 10.49 -1.24
C LEU A 60 19.88 10.08 -0.21
N GLN A 61 19.48 9.84 1.04
CA GLN A 61 20.39 9.32 2.08
C GLN A 61 20.92 7.92 1.74
N GLU A 62 20.09 7.05 1.16
CA GLU A 62 20.52 5.73 0.67
C GLU A 62 21.48 5.84 -0.52
N LEU A 63 21.23 6.77 -1.44
CA LEU A 63 22.13 7.05 -2.56
C LEU A 63 23.48 7.56 -2.08
N ASP A 64 23.53 8.42 -1.07
CA ASP A 64 24.77 8.93 -0.49
C ASP A 64 25.60 7.81 0.15
N LYS A 65 24.98 6.92 0.93
CA LYS A 65 25.65 5.72 1.46
C LYS A 65 26.20 4.83 0.35
N ARG A 66 25.44 4.68 -0.74
CA ARG A 66 25.89 3.92 -1.91
C ARG A 66 27.08 4.60 -2.58
N ARG A 67 27.05 5.92 -2.72
CA ARG A 67 28.14 6.74 -3.27
C ARG A 67 29.42 6.58 -2.48
N GLU A 68 29.35 6.63 -1.15
CA GLU A 68 30.51 6.39 -0.27
C GLU A 68 31.13 5.01 -0.51
N THR A 69 30.29 3.98 -0.66
CA THR A 69 30.74 2.62 -0.97
C THR A 69 31.46 2.55 -2.31
N VAL A 70 30.92 3.22 -3.34
CA VAL A 70 31.51 3.29 -4.68
C VAL A 70 32.86 3.99 -4.64
N LEU A 71 32.95 5.18 -4.02
CA LEU A 71 34.19 5.92 -3.87
C LEU A 71 35.27 5.08 -3.18
N LYS A 72 34.94 4.47 -2.04
CA LYS A 72 35.85 3.61 -1.29
C LYS A 72 36.38 2.46 -2.13
N THR A 73 35.50 1.77 -2.87
CA THR A 73 35.90 0.62 -3.70
C THR A 73 36.88 1.02 -4.80
N ILE A 74 36.69 2.19 -5.43
CA ILE A 74 37.55 2.68 -6.52
C ILE A 74 38.88 3.20 -5.96
N GLU A 75 38.86 3.82 -4.78
CA GLU A 75 40.04 4.29 -4.06
C GLU A 75 40.95 3.12 -3.64
N GLU A 76 40.37 2.04 -3.10
CA GLU A 76 41.11 0.81 -2.74
C GLU A 76 41.81 0.15 -3.94
N GLN A 77 41.33 0.40 -5.17
CA GLN A 77 41.95 -0.08 -6.41
C GLN A 77 43.02 0.88 -6.97
N GLY A 78 43.21 2.06 -6.35
CA GLY A 78 44.11 3.10 -6.84
C GLY A 78 43.68 3.70 -8.18
N LYS A 79 42.38 3.64 -8.52
CA LYS A 79 41.82 4.12 -9.80
C LYS A 79 41.01 5.41 -9.67
N LEU A 80 40.86 5.94 -8.45
CA LEU A 80 40.06 7.12 -8.18
C LEU A 80 40.82 8.40 -8.56
N THR A 81 40.58 8.89 -9.77
CA THR A 81 41.08 10.20 -10.22
C THR A 81 40.22 11.34 -9.67
N ASP A 82 40.76 12.56 -9.57
CA ASP A 82 39.99 13.73 -9.11
C ASP A 82 38.77 14.02 -10.00
N ALA A 83 38.90 13.82 -11.32
CA ALA A 83 37.80 13.96 -12.26
C ALA A 83 36.68 12.92 -11.99
N LEU A 84 37.06 11.66 -11.72
CA LEU A 84 36.12 10.59 -11.41
C LEU A 84 35.45 10.82 -10.05
N ARG A 85 36.22 11.26 -9.04
CA ARG A 85 35.71 11.62 -7.71
C ARG A 85 34.65 12.72 -7.83
N SER A 86 34.98 13.83 -8.49
CA SER A 86 34.05 14.95 -8.68
C SER A 86 32.77 14.53 -9.41
N ARG A 87 32.91 13.68 -10.44
CA ARG A 87 31.77 13.12 -11.16
C ARG A 87 30.85 12.31 -10.26
N ILE A 88 31.39 11.38 -9.47
CA ILE A 88 30.63 10.54 -8.53
C ILE A 88 29.95 11.38 -7.44
N GLU A 89 30.66 12.35 -6.87
CA GLU A 89 30.14 13.30 -5.86
C GLU A 89 28.98 14.15 -6.37
N SER A 90 29.00 14.50 -7.65
CA SER A 90 27.92 15.26 -8.30
C SER A 90 26.75 14.41 -8.81
N CYS A 91 26.84 13.08 -8.75
CA CYS A 91 25.87 12.16 -9.32
C CYS A 91 24.67 11.94 -8.39
N TRP A 92 23.48 12.30 -8.85
CA TRP A 92 22.20 12.14 -8.13
C TRP A 92 21.26 11.12 -8.77
N ASP A 93 21.70 10.44 -9.82
CA ASP A 93 20.99 9.32 -10.43
C ASP A 93 21.64 8.00 -10.01
N ALA A 94 20.84 7.09 -9.46
CA ALA A 94 21.32 5.80 -8.98
C ALA A 94 21.79 4.87 -10.12
N THR A 95 21.18 4.99 -11.30
CA THR A 95 21.53 4.19 -12.48
C THR A 95 22.84 4.68 -13.07
N GLU A 96 23.01 5.99 -13.20
CA GLU A 96 24.27 6.60 -13.64
C GLU A 96 25.40 6.26 -12.67
N LEU A 97 25.15 6.29 -11.36
CA LEU A 97 26.15 5.89 -10.36
C LEU A 97 26.60 4.44 -10.53
N GLU A 98 25.67 3.51 -10.79
CA GLU A 98 26.03 2.10 -11.05
C GLU A 98 26.75 1.93 -12.40
N ASP A 99 26.38 2.68 -13.44
CA ASP A 99 27.07 2.64 -14.74
C ASP A 99 28.52 3.15 -14.59
N ILE A 100 28.75 4.24 -13.84
CA ILE A 100 30.11 4.75 -13.50
C ILE A 100 30.90 3.71 -12.70
N TYR A 101 30.23 3.00 -11.78
CA TYR A 101 30.87 2.01 -10.91
C TYR A 101 31.19 0.69 -11.62
N LEU A 102 30.46 0.34 -12.69
CA LEU A 102 30.50 -0.97 -13.33
C LEU A 102 31.92 -1.48 -13.68
N PRO A 103 32.84 -0.66 -14.24
CA PRO A 103 34.20 -1.10 -14.55
C PRO A 103 35.04 -1.47 -13.33
N TYR A 104 34.71 -0.89 -12.17
CA TYR A 104 35.45 -1.04 -10.91
C TYR A 104 34.77 -2.03 -9.95
N LYS A 105 33.58 -2.51 -10.29
CA LYS A 105 32.83 -3.45 -9.46
C LYS A 105 33.61 -4.77 -9.36
N PRO A 106 33.85 -5.32 -8.15
CA PRO A 106 34.51 -6.62 -8.02
C PRO A 106 33.74 -7.71 -8.78
N LYS A 107 34.43 -8.41 -9.69
CA LYS A 107 33.83 -9.45 -10.54
C LYS A 107 34.31 -10.84 -10.13
N ARG A 108 33.45 -11.84 -10.31
CA ARG A 108 33.89 -13.25 -10.36
C ARG A 108 34.77 -13.46 -11.60
N LYS A 109 35.49 -14.58 -11.65
CA LYS A 109 36.31 -14.95 -12.82
C LYS A 109 35.43 -14.97 -14.09
N THR A 110 35.63 -14.01 -14.99
CA THR A 110 34.88 -13.85 -16.26
C THR A 110 35.68 -14.40 -17.44
N ARG A 111 35.04 -14.63 -18.59
CA ARG A 111 35.76 -15.00 -19.82
C ARG A 111 36.82 -13.95 -20.19
N ALA A 112 36.48 -12.67 -20.04
CA ALA A 112 37.39 -11.55 -20.27
C ALA A 112 38.54 -11.55 -19.25
N SER A 113 38.28 -11.75 -17.95
CA SER A 113 39.36 -11.79 -16.95
C SER A 113 40.32 -12.96 -17.19
N MET A 114 39.79 -14.13 -17.56
CA MET A 114 40.60 -15.28 -17.97
C MET A 114 41.46 -14.98 -19.20
N ALA A 115 40.90 -14.31 -20.20
CA ALA A 115 41.64 -13.90 -21.39
C ALA A 115 42.75 -12.87 -21.07
N ARG A 116 42.50 -11.95 -20.12
CA ARG A 116 43.53 -11.01 -19.63
C ARG A 116 44.65 -11.73 -18.88
N GLU A 117 44.32 -12.70 -18.02
CA GLU A 117 45.31 -13.56 -17.33
C GLU A 117 46.21 -14.31 -18.33
N LYS A 118 45.65 -14.70 -19.49
CA LYS A 118 46.39 -15.33 -20.60
C LYS A 118 47.18 -14.34 -21.48
N GLY A 119 47.18 -13.05 -21.16
CA GLY A 119 47.93 -12.03 -21.90
C GLY A 119 47.31 -11.58 -23.23
N LEU A 120 46.01 -11.80 -23.45
CA LEU A 120 45.33 -11.48 -24.73
C LEU A 120 44.83 -10.03 -24.85
N GLU A 121 44.98 -9.21 -23.81
CA GLU A 121 44.52 -7.81 -23.83
C GLU A 121 45.16 -6.94 -24.92
N PRO A 122 46.49 -7.02 -25.19
CA PRO A 122 47.09 -6.25 -26.29
C PRO A 122 46.56 -6.65 -27.68
N LEU A 123 46.19 -7.93 -27.87
CA LEU A 123 45.51 -8.40 -29.07
C LEU A 123 44.12 -7.77 -29.20
N ALA A 124 43.34 -7.76 -28.12
CA ALA A 124 42.03 -7.11 -28.07
C ALA A 124 42.10 -5.61 -28.38
N VAL A 125 43.07 -4.87 -27.80
CA VAL A 125 43.28 -3.44 -28.10
C VAL A 125 43.53 -3.24 -29.59
N SER A 126 44.39 -4.06 -30.17
CA SER A 126 44.78 -3.98 -31.58
C SER A 126 43.59 -4.24 -32.51
N ILE A 127 42.81 -5.29 -32.23
CA ILE A 127 41.60 -5.63 -32.97
C ILE A 127 40.55 -4.51 -32.86
N PHE A 128 40.33 -3.97 -31.65
CA PHE A 128 39.32 -2.95 -31.39
C PHE A 128 39.57 -1.63 -32.14
N GLN A 129 40.83 -1.28 -32.37
CA GLN A 129 41.20 -0.13 -33.20
C GLN A 129 40.84 -0.29 -34.68
N GLN A 130 40.64 -1.52 -35.17
CA GLN A 130 40.22 -1.85 -36.54
C GLN A 130 41.15 -1.34 -37.65
N LYS A 131 42.44 -1.18 -37.35
CA LYS A 131 43.46 -0.72 -38.31
C LYS A 131 44.29 -1.85 -38.94
N ILE A 132 44.02 -3.09 -38.56
CA ILE A 132 44.82 -4.27 -38.96
C ILE A 132 44.10 -5.06 -40.05
N ASN A 133 44.86 -5.41 -41.08
CA ASN A 133 44.35 -6.18 -42.21
C ASN A 133 44.44 -7.71 -41.99
N ASP A 134 45.54 -8.18 -41.39
CA ASP A 134 45.79 -9.61 -41.15
C ASP A 134 45.73 -9.92 -39.64
N VAL A 135 44.53 -10.23 -39.18
CA VAL A 135 44.24 -10.47 -37.77
C VAL A 135 44.76 -11.84 -37.32
N GLU A 136 44.72 -12.85 -38.21
CA GLU A 136 45.20 -14.20 -37.91
C GLU A 136 46.70 -14.22 -37.65
N LYS A 137 47.48 -13.51 -38.49
CA LYS A 137 48.92 -13.37 -38.27
C LYS A 137 49.24 -12.67 -36.95
N LEU A 138 48.49 -11.64 -36.59
CA LEU A 138 48.67 -10.95 -35.32
C LEU A 138 48.33 -11.87 -34.14
N ALA A 139 47.22 -12.60 -34.23
CA ALA A 139 46.78 -13.55 -33.21
C ALA A 139 47.77 -14.72 -33.03
N GLY A 140 48.44 -15.16 -34.09
CA GLY A 140 49.50 -16.17 -34.02
C GLY A 140 50.67 -15.80 -33.10
N GLY A 141 50.89 -14.49 -32.86
CA GLY A 141 51.89 -14.00 -31.91
C GLY A 141 51.53 -14.18 -30.43
N TYR A 142 50.30 -14.60 -30.11
CA TYR A 142 49.79 -14.77 -28.75
C TYR A 142 49.54 -16.25 -28.37
N LEU A 143 50.03 -17.19 -29.18
CA LEU A 143 49.93 -18.62 -28.86
C LEU A 143 50.84 -18.99 -27.68
N THR A 144 50.29 -19.74 -26.73
CA THR A 144 50.99 -20.20 -25.52
C THR A 144 50.54 -21.63 -25.19
N SER A 145 51.07 -22.21 -24.10
CA SER A 145 50.55 -23.50 -23.59
C SER A 145 49.06 -23.44 -23.20
N GLU A 146 48.55 -22.25 -22.85
CA GLU A 146 47.16 -22.03 -22.44
C GLU A 146 46.26 -21.47 -23.56
N VAL A 147 46.85 -21.07 -24.69
CA VAL A 147 46.19 -20.54 -25.90
C VAL A 147 46.73 -21.33 -27.09
N GLN A 148 46.06 -22.42 -27.43
CA GLN A 148 46.61 -23.45 -28.32
C GLN A 148 46.37 -23.14 -29.80
N THR A 149 45.32 -22.39 -30.11
CA THR A 149 44.92 -22.08 -31.48
C THR A 149 44.74 -20.58 -31.71
N ILE A 150 44.82 -20.16 -32.98
CA ILE A 150 44.52 -18.78 -33.39
C ILE A 150 43.08 -18.42 -32.97
N GLU A 151 42.15 -19.36 -33.10
CA GLU A 151 40.75 -19.16 -32.71
C GLU A 151 40.59 -18.94 -31.19
N ASP A 152 41.36 -19.65 -30.35
CA ASP A 152 41.36 -19.40 -28.90
C ASP A 152 41.84 -17.97 -28.57
N ALA A 153 42.85 -17.50 -29.28
CA ALA A 153 43.37 -16.13 -29.12
C ALA A 153 42.34 -15.08 -29.57
N LEU A 154 41.71 -15.29 -30.72
CA LEU A 154 40.66 -14.41 -31.24
C LEU A 154 39.42 -14.41 -30.33
N GLN A 155 38.96 -15.58 -29.88
CA GLN A 155 37.83 -15.69 -28.95
C GLN A 155 38.12 -14.99 -27.64
N GLY A 156 39.31 -15.18 -27.06
CA GLY A 156 39.71 -14.45 -25.84
C GLY A 156 39.78 -12.94 -26.04
N ALA A 157 40.25 -12.48 -27.21
CA ALA A 157 40.23 -11.07 -27.55
C ALA A 157 38.78 -10.54 -27.71
N ARG A 158 37.88 -11.29 -28.34
CA ARG A 158 36.45 -10.96 -28.45
C ARG A 158 35.78 -10.90 -27.09
N ASP A 159 36.08 -11.81 -26.18
CA ASP A 159 35.55 -11.81 -24.81
C ASP A 159 35.94 -10.53 -24.04
N ILE A 160 37.17 -10.04 -24.22
CA ILE A 160 37.64 -8.77 -23.64
C ILE A 160 36.90 -7.58 -24.26
N ILE A 161 36.79 -7.55 -25.60
CA ILE A 161 36.07 -6.49 -26.33
C ILE A 161 34.59 -6.44 -25.91
N ALA A 162 33.94 -7.61 -25.77
CA ALA A 162 32.57 -7.71 -25.32
C ALA A 162 32.37 -7.13 -23.91
N GLU A 163 33.34 -7.31 -23.01
CA GLU A 163 33.29 -6.70 -21.68
C GLU A 163 33.45 -5.17 -21.76
N TRP A 164 34.37 -4.65 -22.57
CA TRP A 164 34.52 -3.20 -22.77
C TRP A 164 33.26 -2.55 -23.33
N ILE A 165 32.60 -3.19 -24.30
CA ILE A 165 31.35 -2.69 -24.87
C ILE A 165 30.22 -2.72 -23.84
N ASN A 166 30.14 -3.77 -23.00
CA ASN A 166 29.13 -3.87 -21.95
C ASN A 166 29.28 -2.78 -20.87
N GLU A 167 30.51 -2.34 -20.64
CA GLU A 167 30.89 -1.28 -19.70
C GLU A 167 30.87 0.12 -20.30
N ASP A 168 30.68 0.25 -21.62
CA ASP A 168 30.55 1.54 -22.28
C ASP A 168 29.19 2.17 -21.94
N GLU A 169 29.24 3.28 -21.21
CA GLU A 169 28.03 3.98 -20.75
C GLU A 169 27.13 4.40 -21.92
N LYS A 170 27.70 4.82 -23.06
CA LYS A 170 26.92 5.24 -24.23
C LYS A 170 26.19 4.06 -24.86
N ALA A 171 26.82 2.89 -24.93
CA ALA A 171 26.21 1.66 -25.39
C ALA A 171 25.05 1.24 -24.48
N ARG A 172 25.28 1.22 -23.15
CA ARG A 172 24.23 0.93 -22.17
C ARG A 172 23.05 1.90 -22.31
N GLN A 173 23.31 3.21 -22.41
CA GLN A 173 22.27 4.22 -22.59
C GLN A 173 21.49 4.04 -23.90
N LYS A 174 22.13 3.66 -25.02
CA LYS A 174 21.45 3.35 -26.28
C LYS A 174 20.51 2.16 -26.14
N VAL A 175 20.96 1.09 -25.50
CA VAL A 175 20.12 -0.11 -25.26
C VAL A 175 18.97 0.26 -24.31
N ARG A 176 19.26 0.95 -23.21
CA ARG A 176 18.24 1.44 -22.24
C ARG A 176 17.19 2.31 -22.91
N PHE A 177 17.58 3.22 -23.80
CA PHE A 177 16.66 4.04 -24.58
C PHE A 177 15.74 3.20 -25.47
N ALA A 178 16.28 2.17 -26.13
CA ALA A 178 15.47 1.27 -26.95
C ALA A 178 14.43 0.52 -26.11
N PHE A 179 14.83 0.00 -24.95
CA PHE A 179 13.90 -0.61 -24.01
C PHE A 179 12.82 0.36 -23.54
N GLN A 180 13.20 1.59 -23.17
CA GLN A 180 12.27 2.60 -22.69
C GLN A 180 11.21 2.98 -23.75
N LYS A 181 11.60 3.03 -25.02
CA LYS A 181 10.72 3.47 -26.12
C LYS A 181 9.87 2.35 -26.69
N ALA A 182 10.46 1.18 -26.87
CA ALA A 182 9.96 0.14 -27.76
C ALA A 182 10.00 -1.28 -27.17
N ALA A 183 10.37 -1.48 -25.89
CA ALA A 183 10.30 -2.82 -25.31
C ALA A 183 8.88 -3.37 -25.33
N VAL A 184 8.78 -4.65 -25.68
CA VAL A 184 7.56 -5.45 -25.66
C VAL A 184 7.71 -6.48 -24.54
N ILE A 185 6.71 -6.54 -23.66
CA ILE A 185 6.58 -7.66 -22.72
C ILE A 185 5.83 -8.79 -23.41
N SER A 186 6.39 -9.98 -23.36
CA SER A 186 5.79 -11.20 -23.92
C SER A 186 5.65 -12.27 -22.86
N SER A 187 4.54 -13.02 -22.88
CA SER A 187 4.27 -14.17 -22.04
C SER A 187 3.95 -15.40 -22.89
N LYS A 188 4.55 -16.53 -22.54
CA LYS A 188 4.31 -17.83 -23.17
C LYS A 188 4.06 -18.91 -22.11
N LEU A 189 3.09 -19.80 -22.39
CA LEU A 189 2.86 -20.99 -21.58
C LEU A 189 4.09 -21.91 -21.58
N VAL A 190 4.44 -22.43 -20.40
CA VAL A 190 5.39 -23.55 -20.27
C VAL A 190 4.72 -24.82 -20.79
N LYS A 191 5.35 -25.47 -21.79
CA LYS A 191 4.82 -26.68 -22.44
C LYS A 191 4.39 -27.75 -21.42
N GLY A 192 3.17 -28.27 -21.55
CA GLY A 192 2.64 -29.36 -20.71
C GLY A 192 1.95 -28.89 -19.42
N LYS A 193 1.69 -27.60 -19.26
CA LYS A 193 1.02 -27.00 -18.09
C LYS A 193 -0.36 -26.42 -18.39
N GLU A 194 -0.98 -26.77 -19.52
CA GLU A 194 -2.22 -26.18 -20.03
C GLU A 194 -3.40 -26.24 -19.04
N THR A 195 -3.57 -27.37 -18.35
CA THR A 195 -4.67 -27.62 -17.41
C THR A 195 -4.43 -26.95 -16.06
N GLU A 196 -3.22 -27.09 -15.50
CA GLU A 196 -2.82 -26.46 -14.23
C GLU A 196 -2.82 -24.93 -14.33
N ALA A 197 -2.45 -24.39 -15.49
CA ALA A 197 -2.35 -22.96 -15.76
C ALA A 197 -3.65 -22.33 -16.25
N ALA A 198 -4.81 -23.01 -16.18
CA ALA A 198 -6.08 -22.52 -16.74
C ALA A 198 -6.47 -21.11 -16.26
N LYS A 199 -6.08 -20.72 -15.04
CA LYS A 199 -6.27 -19.35 -14.50
C LYS A 199 -5.52 -18.26 -15.26
N TYR A 200 -4.44 -18.60 -15.97
CA TYR A 200 -3.60 -17.69 -16.75
C TYR A 200 -3.81 -17.82 -18.25
N LYS A 201 -4.93 -18.42 -18.69
CA LYS A 201 -5.21 -18.68 -20.11
C LYS A 201 -5.10 -17.43 -20.99
N ASP A 202 -5.49 -16.27 -20.45
CA ASP A 202 -5.40 -14.98 -21.14
C ASP A 202 -3.94 -14.55 -21.43
N TYR A 203 -2.96 -15.19 -20.78
CA TYR A 203 -1.51 -14.91 -20.89
C TYR A 203 -0.69 -16.04 -21.52
N PHE A 204 -1.32 -17.09 -22.08
CA PHE A 204 -0.60 -18.22 -22.70
C PHE A 204 0.19 -17.85 -23.95
N SER A 205 -0.32 -16.87 -24.71
CA SER A 205 0.37 -16.27 -25.85
C SER A 205 -0.03 -14.80 -25.88
N PHE A 206 0.72 -14.00 -25.13
CA PHE A 206 0.40 -12.60 -24.90
C PHE A 206 1.63 -11.73 -25.18
N SER A 207 1.39 -10.56 -25.75
CA SER A 207 2.43 -9.59 -26.08
C SER A 207 1.86 -8.18 -26.13
N GLU A 208 2.51 -7.22 -25.47
CA GLU A 208 2.15 -5.80 -25.57
C GLU A 208 3.34 -4.88 -25.30
N PRO A 209 3.29 -3.60 -25.72
CA PRO A 209 4.31 -2.63 -25.35
C PRO A 209 4.41 -2.47 -23.83
N LEU A 210 5.62 -2.62 -23.27
CA LEU A 210 5.86 -2.56 -21.82
C LEU A 210 5.34 -1.26 -21.19
N LYS A 211 5.51 -0.13 -21.90
CA LYS A 211 5.06 1.19 -21.46
C LYS A 211 3.54 1.31 -21.23
N HIS A 212 2.75 0.41 -21.84
CA HIS A 212 1.29 0.37 -21.73
C HIS A 212 0.79 -0.81 -20.88
N CYS A 213 1.69 -1.68 -20.40
CA CYS A 213 1.34 -2.80 -19.53
C CYS A 213 0.84 -2.27 -18.16
N PRO A 214 -0.43 -2.49 -17.80
CA PRO A 214 -1.00 -2.09 -16.52
C PRO A 214 -0.44 -2.95 -15.39
N SER A 215 -0.47 -2.41 -14.17
CA SER A 215 0.00 -3.08 -12.96
C SER A 215 -0.56 -4.49 -12.79
N HIS A 216 -1.90 -4.64 -12.82
CA HIS A 216 -2.55 -5.94 -12.57
C HIS A 216 -2.18 -7.02 -13.59
N ARG A 217 -1.97 -6.68 -14.87
CA ARG A 217 -1.54 -7.64 -15.90
C ARG A 217 -0.09 -8.06 -15.68
N LEU A 218 0.78 -7.11 -15.37
CA LEU A 218 2.18 -7.40 -15.05
C LEU A 218 2.29 -8.33 -13.84
N LEU A 219 1.55 -8.04 -12.76
CA LEU A 219 1.53 -8.86 -11.54
C LEU A 219 0.97 -10.25 -11.81
N ALA A 220 -0.12 -10.37 -12.60
CA ALA A 220 -0.69 -11.66 -12.98
C ALA A 220 0.29 -12.51 -13.80
N MET A 221 0.95 -11.91 -14.79
CA MET A 221 1.97 -12.57 -15.62
C MET A 221 3.16 -13.03 -14.78
N ARG A 222 3.68 -12.17 -13.89
CA ARG A 222 4.81 -12.50 -13.01
C ARG A 222 4.47 -13.60 -12.02
N ARG A 223 3.30 -13.55 -11.41
CA ARG A 223 2.82 -14.63 -10.56
C ARG A 223 2.75 -15.97 -11.31
N GLY A 224 2.26 -15.96 -12.56
CA GLY A 224 2.26 -17.14 -13.40
C GLY A 224 3.67 -17.66 -13.73
N GLU A 225 4.65 -16.77 -13.86
CA GLU A 225 6.07 -17.13 -14.00
C GLU A 225 6.67 -17.70 -12.72
N ASP A 226 6.42 -17.06 -11.57
CA ASP A 226 6.92 -17.48 -10.26
C ASP A 226 6.35 -18.86 -9.84
N GLU A 227 5.09 -19.14 -10.21
CA GLU A 227 4.45 -20.45 -10.03
C GLU A 227 4.90 -21.49 -11.09
N GLY A 228 5.73 -21.10 -12.07
CA GLY A 228 6.32 -22.00 -13.08
C GLY A 228 5.42 -22.34 -14.28
N PHE A 229 4.33 -21.59 -14.47
CA PHE A 229 3.37 -21.82 -15.57
C PHE A 229 3.65 -20.97 -16.81
N LEU A 230 4.22 -19.78 -16.65
CA LEU A 230 4.53 -18.86 -17.74
C LEU A 230 6.04 -18.61 -17.85
N ARG A 231 6.48 -18.15 -19.02
CA ARG A 231 7.79 -17.54 -19.24
C ARG A 231 7.61 -16.13 -19.75
N LEU A 232 8.24 -15.17 -19.09
CA LEU A 232 8.19 -13.76 -19.51
C LEU A 232 9.51 -13.34 -20.13
N SER A 233 9.43 -12.50 -21.16
CA SER A 233 10.57 -11.79 -21.73
C SER A 233 10.21 -10.33 -21.97
N ILE A 234 11.14 -9.44 -21.73
CA ILE A 234 11.04 -8.02 -22.08
C ILE A 234 12.19 -7.70 -23.02
N ALA A 235 11.89 -7.33 -24.26
CA ALA A 235 12.91 -6.97 -25.24
C ALA A 235 12.38 -5.93 -26.25
N PRO A 236 13.23 -5.00 -26.71
CA PRO A 236 12.97 -4.21 -27.91
C PRO A 236 13.28 -5.04 -29.17
N ASP A 237 13.14 -4.41 -30.34
CA ASP A 237 13.62 -4.98 -31.60
C ASP A 237 15.16 -5.08 -31.61
N GLU A 238 15.68 -6.31 -31.65
CA GLU A 238 17.11 -6.60 -31.65
C GLU A 238 17.83 -5.98 -32.85
N GLU A 239 17.22 -6.02 -34.05
CA GLU A 239 17.86 -5.50 -35.27
C GLU A 239 18.09 -3.99 -35.19
N GLU A 240 17.10 -3.25 -34.66
CA GLU A 240 17.21 -1.80 -34.49
C GLU A 240 18.31 -1.44 -33.47
N VAL A 241 18.39 -2.17 -32.36
CA VAL A 241 19.41 -1.91 -31.33
C VAL A 241 20.79 -2.23 -31.86
N MET A 242 20.95 -3.37 -32.52
CA MET A 242 22.22 -3.79 -33.09
C MET A 242 22.72 -2.79 -34.13
N TYR A 243 21.85 -2.29 -35.01
CA TYR A 243 22.22 -1.24 -35.97
C TYR A 243 22.84 0.00 -35.29
N ARG A 244 22.23 0.47 -34.19
CA ARG A 244 22.71 1.66 -33.45
C ARG A 244 24.02 1.43 -32.69
N LEU A 245 24.25 0.19 -32.24
CA LEU A 245 25.52 -0.22 -31.61
C LEU A 245 26.62 -0.39 -32.66
N GLU A 246 26.30 -1.01 -33.80
CA GLU A 246 27.24 -1.14 -34.92
C GLU A 246 27.74 0.22 -35.41
N GLN A 247 26.86 1.22 -35.51
CA GLN A 247 27.24 2.60 -35.85
C GLN A 247 28.25 3.23 -34.87
N GLN A 248 28.32 2.75 -33.63
CA GLN A 248 29.25 3.25 -32.62
C GLN A 248 30.60 2.54 -32.68
N PHE A 249 30.57 1.22 -32.83
CA PHE A 249 31.76 0.39 -32.63
C PHE A 249 32.40 -0.07 -33.93
N LEU A 250 31.71 -0.06 -35.07
CA LEU A 250 32.28 -0.44 -36.36
C LEU A 250 32.78 0.80 -37.11
N LEU A 251 34.11 0.88 -37.26
CA LEU A 251 34.80 2.04 -37.85
C LEU A 251 35.09 1.86 -39.35
N GLY A 252 34.90 0.66 -39.89
CA GLY A 252 35.23 0.35 -41.28
C GLY A 252 34.80 -1.05 -41.71
N ARG A 253 35.39 -1.53 -42.81
CA ARG A 253 35.15 -2.86 -43.39
C ARG A 253 36.48 -3.59 -43.48
N GLY A 254 36.60 -4.77 -42.84
CA GLY A 254 37.84 -5.56 -42.81
C GLY A 254 37.81 -6.67 -41.76
N ALA A 255 38.82 -7.54 -41.74
CA ALA A 255 38.86 -8.69 -40.83
C ALA A 255 38.78 -8.29 -39.34
N ALA A 256 39.48 -7.22 -38.94
CA ALA A 256 39.39 -6.70 -37.57
C ALA A 256 37.99 -6.16 -37.22
N ALA A 257 37.34 -5.48 -38.16
CA ALA A 257 35.96 -4.99 -37.98
C ALA A 257 34.96 -6.15 -37.84
N ASN A 258 35.15 -7.25 -38.56
CA ASN A 258 34.33 -8.45 -38.40
C ASN A 258 34.48 -9.07 -37.01
N GLN A 259 35.71 -9.12 -36.47
CA GLN A 259 35.96 -9.60 -35.10
C GLN A 259 35.28 -8.71 -34.05
N VAL A 260 35.31 -7.38 -34.23
CA VAL A 260 34.56 -6.45 -33.36
C VAL A 260 33.05 -6.64 -33.50
N LYS A 261 32.53 -6.89 -34.72
CA LYS A 261 31.11 -7.16 -34.97
C LYS A 261 30.63 -8.44 -34.28
N GLU A 262 31.42 -9.51 -34.32
CA GLU A 262 31.15 -10.77 -33.61
C GLU A 262 31.16 -10.56 -32.08
N ALA A 263 32.19 -9.86 -31.56
CA ALA A 263 32.26 -9.52 -30.14
C ALA A 263 31.06 -8.65 -29.70
N LEU A 264 30.61 -7.73 -30.55
CA LEU A 264 29.44 -6.88 -30.29
C LEU A 264 28.14 -7.69 -30.24
N HIS A 265 27.94 -8.64 -31.16
CA HIS A 265 26.76 -9.53 -31.13
C HIS A 265 26.74 -10.40 -29.88
N ASP A 266 27.86 -11.04 -29.54
CA ASP A 266 27.98 -11.83 -28.31
C ASP A 266 27.78 -10.95 -27.06
N CYS A 267 28.36 -9.75 -27.03
CA CYS A 267 28.13 -8.76 -25.97
C CYS A 267 26.65 -8.44 -25.81
N TYR A 268 25.94 -8.14 -26.90
CA TYR A 268 24.53 -7.80 -26.86
C TYR A 268 23.70 -8.95 -26.28
N GLN A 269 23.82 -10.14 -26.84
CA GLN A 269 22.98 -11.29 -26.48
C GLN A 269 23.28 -11.82 -25.07
N ARG A 270 24.56 -11.82 -24.67
CA ARG A 270 25.00 -12.44 -23.42
C ARG A 270 25.05 -11.48 -22.23
N LEU A 271 25.35 -10.21 -22.47
CA LEU A 271 25.67 -9.24 -21.40
C LEU A 271 24.70 -8.06 -21.38
N LEU A 272 24.64 -7.26 -22.46
CA LEU A 272 23.86 -6.02 -22.48
C LEU A 272 22.36 -6.28 -22.42
N ALA A 273 21.80 -7.09 -23.33
CA ALA A 273 20.35 -7.32 -23.37
C ALA A 273 19.82 -7.98 -22.09
N PRO A 274 20.42 -9.05 -21.53
CA PRO A 274 19.94 -9.64 -20.28
C PRO A 274 20.09 -8.70 -19.08
N GLY A 275 21.18 -7.92 -19.03
CA GLY A 275 21.42 -6.94 -17.98
C GLY A 275 20.37 -5.82 -17.99
N ILE A 276 20.14 -5.20 -19.15
CA ILE A 276 19.15 -4.15 -19.32
C ILE A 276 17.71 -4.71 -19.21
N GLU A 277 17.44 -5.92 -19.69
CA GLU A 277 16.15 -6.58 -19.46
C GLU A 277 15.88 -6.69 -17.96
N THR A 278 16.87 -7.11 -17.16
CA THR A 278 16.72 -7.19 -15.70
C THR A 278 16.41 -5.83 -15.08
N GLU A 279 17.07 -4.75 -15.54
CA GLU A 279 16.75 -3.37 -15.13
C GLU A 279 15.28 -3.03 -15.42
N PHE A 280 14.80 -3.29 -16.64
CA PHE A 280 13.40 -2.98 -17.03
C PHE A 280 12.37 -3.90 -16.39
N ARG A 281 12.72 -5.16 -16.12
CA ARG A 281 11.90 -6.08 -15.33
C ARG A 281 11.69 -5.50 -13.94
N ASN A 282 12.76 -5.07 -13.26
CA ASN A 282 12.67 -4.49 -11.92
C ASN A 282 11.92 -3.16 -11.93
N PHE A 283 12.21 -2.27 -12.88
CA PHE A 283 11.50 -1.01 -13.05
C PHE A 283 9.99 -1.19 -13.27
N ALA A 284 9.60 -2.08 -14.18
CA ALA A 284 8.20 -2.36 -14.44
C ALA A 284 7.51 -2.94 -13.19
N LYS A 285 8.19 -3.84 -12.46
CA LYS A 285 7.69 -4.42 -11.21
C LYS A 285 7.49 -3.35 -10.13
N GLU A 286 8.47 -2.48 -9.94
CA GLU A 286 8.39 -1.39 -8.96
C GLU A 286 7.22 -0.46 -9.27
N LYS A 287 7.06 -0.05 -10.54
CA LYS A 287 5.93 0.77 -10.97
C LYS A 287 4.58 0.08 -10.74
N ALA A 288 4.49 -1.22 -11.05
CA ALA A 288 3.28 -2.00 -10.83
C ALA A 288 2.96 -2.12 -9.33
N ASP A 289 3.96 -2.34 -8.49
CA ASP A 289 3.82 -2.41 -7.04
C ASP A 289 3.32 -1.09 -6.47
N GLU A 290 3.91 0.03 -6.87
CA GLU A 290 3.47 1.36 -6.43
C GLU A 290 2.01 1.64 -6.81
N GLU A 291 1.61 1.28 -8.01
CA GLU A 291 0.23 1.45 -8.47
C GLU A 291 -0.74 0.55 -7.69
N ALA A 292 -0.39 -0.72 -7.47
CA ALA A 292 -1.23 -1.66 -6.73
C ALA A 292 -1.34 -1.28 -5.24
N ILE A 293 -0.21 -0.92 -4.60
CA ILE A 293 -0.17 -0.48 -3.20
C ILE A 293 -1.02 0.78 -2.99
N LYS A 294 -1.05 1.72 -3.94
CA LYS A 294 -1.93 2.89 -3.87
C LYS A 294 -3.41 2.50 -3.78
N VAL A 295 -3.84 1.50 -4.56
CA VAL A 295 -5.21 0.97 -4.49
C VAL A 295 -5.46 0.30 -3.14
N PHE A 296 -4.51 -0.50 -2.66
CA PHE A 296 -4.63 -1.19 -1.36
C PHE A 296 -4.72 -0.22 -0.18
N VAL A 297 -3.97 0.88 -0.23
CA VAL A 297 -4.02 1.97 0.75
C VAL A 297 -5.41 2.61 0.77
N GLU A 298 -5.98 2.91 -0.40
CA GLU A 298 -7.30 3.52 -0.49
C GLU A 298 -8.40 2.57 0.00
N ASN A 299 -8.31 1.29 -0.37
CA ASN A 299 -9.21 0.25 0.12
C ASN A 299 -9.14 0.10 1.64
N LEU A 300 -7.93 0.03 2.21
CA LEU A 300 -7.76 -0.04 3.66
C LEU A 300 -8.35 1.19 4.36
N ARG A 301 -8.10 2.39 3.82
CA ARG A 301 -8.64 3.65 4.37
C ARG A 301 -10.16 3.62 4.44
N GLN A 302 -10.84 3.15 3.39
CA GLN A 302 -12.30 3.04 3.36
C GLN A 302 -12.84 2.01 4.37
N LEU A 303 -12.14 0.89 4.56
CA LEU A 303 -12.50 -0.09 5.59
C LEU A 303 -12.35 0.49 7.01
N LEU A 304 -11.24 1.16 7.28
CA LEU A 304 -10.97 1.76 8.60
C LEU A 304 -11.91 2.91 8.93
N LEU A 305 -12.28 3.71 7.93
CA LEU A 305 -13.18 4.85 8.07
C LEU A 305 -14.65 4.48 7.79
N SER A 306 -14.98 3.19 7.79
CA SER A 306 -16.36 2.74 7.68
C SER A 306 -17.20 3.27 8.87
N PRO A 307 -18.47 3.66 8.64
CA PRO A 307 -19.32 4.21 9.69
C PRO A 307 -19.50 3.25 10.87
N PRO A 308 -19.23 3.67 12.12
CA PRO A 308 -19.48 2.85 13.30
C PRO A 308 -20.97 2.81 13.65
N LEU A 309 -21.43 1.73 14.28
CA LEU A 309 -22.73 1.68 14.96
C LEU A 309 -22.71 2.45 16.28
N GLY A 310 -21.55 2.53 16.93
CA GLY A 310 -21.36 3.18 18.22
C GLY A 310 -21.66 2.28 19.43
N GLN A 311 -21.93 2.92 20.57
CA GLN A 311 -22.11 2.24 21.87
C GLN A 311 -23.52 1.65 22.00
N LYS A 312 -23.76 0.54 21.30
CA LYS A 312 -25.00 -0.24 21.36
C LYS A 312 -24.71 -1.68 21.76
N ARG A 313 -25.71 -2.37 22.30
CA ARG A 313 -25.59 -3.81 22.57
C ARG A 313 -25.75 -4.60 21.27
N VAL A 314 -24.74 -5.39 20.94
CA VAL A 314 -24.62 -6.08 19.64
C VAL A 314 -24.60 -7.58 19.83
N LEU A 315 -25.37 -8.30 19.02
CA LEU A 315 -25.24 -9.73 18.85
C LEU A 315 -24.40 -10.01 17.60
N GLY A 316 -23.21 -10.56 17.77
CA GLY A 316 -22.30 -10.93 16.68
C GLY A 316 -22.54 -12.37 16.23
N ILE A 317 -22.61 -12.63 14.94
CA ILE A 317 -22.77 -13.96 14.36
C ILE A 317 -21.65 -14.24 13.35
N ASP A 318 -20.85 -15.26 13.64
CA ASP A 318 -19.94 -15.89 12.68
C ASP A 318 -20.70 -17.04 11.98
N PRO A 319 -21.13 -16.88 10.72
CA PRO A 319 -21.99 -17.82 10.04
C PRO A 319 -21.25 -19.11 9.63
N GLY A 320 -22.00 -20.21 9.54
CA GLY A 320 -21.45 -21.46 9.04
C GLY A 320 -22.51 -22.51 8.76
N PHE A 321 -22.21 -23.36 7.77
CA PHE A 321 -23.04 -24.53 7.43
C PHE A 321 -22.77 -25.69 8.41
N ARG A 322 -21.68 -26.44 8.16
CA ARG A 322 -21.37 -27.68 8.88
C ARG A 322 -21.07 -27.47 10.37
N THR A 323 -20.39 -26.39 10.71
CA THR A 323 -19.97 -26.05 12.08
C THR A 323 -21.02 -25.25 12.84
N GLY A 324 -22.16 -24.94 12.22
CA GLY A 324 -23.16 -24.00 12.74
C GLY A 324 -22.69 -22.56 12.69
N CYS A 325 -23.55 -21.66 13.16
CA CYS A 325 -23.27 -20.25 13.35
C CYS A 325 -22.87 -20.01 14.81
N LYS A 326 -21.71 -19.38 15.04
CA LYS A 326 -21.29 -19.00 16.39
C LYS A 326 -21.87 -17.64 16.73
N VAL A 327 -22.54 -17.57 17.88
CA VAL A 327 -23.26 -16.38 18.33
C VAL A 327 -22.61 -15.86 19.59
N VAL A 328 -22.40 -14.54 19.65
CA VAL A 328 -21.91 -13.83 20.83
C VAL A 328 -22.78 -12.62 21.12
N VAL A 329 -22.92 -12.28 22.40
CA VAL A 329 -23.59 -11.05 22.84
C VAL A 329 -22.54 -10.13 23.45
N LEU A 330 -22.49 -8.90 22.96
CA LEU A 330 -21.58 -7.86 23.41
C LEU A 330 -22.37 -6.73 24.09
N ASN A 331 -21.83 -6.20 25.19
CA ASN A 331 -22.37 -4.99 25.81
C ASN A 331 -22.03 -3.74 24.96
N GLU A 332 -22.50 -2.57 25.40
CA GLU A 332 -22.26 -1.27 24.75
C GLU A 332 -20.77 -0.84 24.68
N TYR A 333 -19.88 -1.52 25.42
CA TYR A 333 -18.43 -1.31 25.42
C TYR A 333 -17.67 -2.37 24.60
N GLY A 334 -18.37 -3.39 24.11
CA GLY A 334 -17.80 -4.49 23.34
C GLY A 334 -17.29 -5.66 24.18
N ASP A 335 -17.61 -5.73 25.48
CA ASP A 335 -17.27 -6.88 26.32
C ASP A 335 -18.21 -8.05 26.04
N LEU A 336 -17.65 -9.27 26.03
CA LEU A 336 -18.40 -10.50 25.82
C LEU A 336 -19.27 -10.82 27.06
N LEU A 337 -20.58 -10.89 26.87
CA LEU A 337 -21.55 -11.23 27.92
C LEU A 337 -21.94 -12.71 27.90
N GLU A 338 -22.19 -13.26 26.71
CA GLU A 338 -22.67 -14.62 26.52
C GLU A 338 -22.32 -15.11 25.11
N ASN A 339 -22.10 -16.42 24.95
CA ASN A 339 -21.89 -17.03 23.65
C ASN A 339 -22.62 -18.38 23.55
N THR A 340 -23.00 -18.75 22.33
CA THR A 340 -23.62 -20.04 22.02
C THR A 340 -23.31 -20.45 20.57
N ALA A 341 -23.77 -21.63 20.17
CA ALA A 341 -23.78 -22.07 18.78
C ALA A 341 -25.21 -22.44 18.38
N ILE A 342 -25.63 -21.98 17.21
CA ILE A 342 -26.93 -22.32 16.61
C ILE A 342 -26.70 -22.97 15.26
N TYR A 343 -27.66 -23.75 14.78
CA TYR A 343 -27.51 -24.52 13.55
C TYR A 343 -28.70 -24.33 12.60
N PRO A 344 -28.97 -23.08 12.15
CA PRO A 344 -30.11 -22.78 11.29
C PRO A 344 -29.97 -23.38 9.88
N HIS A 345 -28.75 -23.74 9.46
CA HIS A 345 -28.43 -24.14 8.09
C HIS A 345 -28.11 -25.64 7.96
N PRO A 346 -28.13 -26.21 6.74
CA PRO A 346 -27.67 -27.57 6.49
C PRO A 346 -26.23 -27.81 7.01
N PRO A 347 -25.93 -29.01 7.54
CA PRO A 347 -26.72 -30.24 7.43
C PRO A 347 -27.80 -30.42 8.52
N GLN A 348 -27.81 -29.61 9.58
CA GLN A 348 -28.75 -29.79 10.70
C GLN A 348 -30.09 -29.11 10.44
N ALA A 349 -30.06 -27.85 9.96
CA ALA A 349 -31.25 -27.07 9.63
C ALA A 349 -32.27 -26.93 10.78
N ASP A 350 -31.78 -26.78 12.02
CA ASP A 350 -32.57 -26.62 13.24
C ASP A 350 -33.08 -25.17 13.41
N GLU A 351 -33.79 -24.66 12.40
CA GLU A 351 -34.25 -23.27 12.34
C GLU A 351 -35.08 -22.84 13.56
N TRP A 352 -35.94 -23.73 14.07
CA TRP A 352 -36.81 -23.40 15.20
C TRP A 352 -36.01 -23.17 16.50
N MET A 353 -35.06 -24.06 16.79
CA MET A 353 -34.18 -23.94 17.97
C MET A 353 -33.26 -22.72 17.84
N ALA A 354 -32.71 -22.49 16.65
CA ALA A 354 -31.89 -21.32 16.36
C ALA A 354 -32.68 -20.01 16.57
N LYS A 355 -33.91 -19.93 16.05
CA LYS A 355 -34.79 -18.76 16.20
C LYS A 355 -35.09 -18.47 17.66
N ARG A 356 -35.47 -19.51 18.42
CA ARG A 356 -35.78 -19.38 19.85
C ARG A 356 -34.56 -18.90 20.64
N ALA A 357 -33.40 -19.47 20.40
CA ALA A 357 -32.16 -19.06 21.07
C ALA A 357 -31.82 -17.58 20.79
N LEU A 358 -31.97 -17.12 19.55
CA LEU A 358 -31.74 -15.72 19.20
C LEU A 358 -32.75 -14.78 19.88
N GLN A 359 -34.04 -15.13 19.89
CA GLN A 359 -35.07 -14.35 20.60
C GLN A 359 -34.77 -14.26 22.11
N GLU A 360 -34.41 -15.37 22.75
CA GLU A 360 -34.06 -15.39 24.17
C GLU A 360 -32.83 -14.52 24.48
N LEU A 361 -31.79 -14.55 23.66
CA LEU A 361 -30.59 -13.70 23.84
C LEU A 361 -30.90 -12.21 23.63
N VAL A 362 -31.69 -11.89 22.61
CA VAL A 362 -32.09 -10.51 22.29
C VAL A 362 -32.93 -9.91 23.42
N ASP A 363 -33.89 -10.68 23.94
CA ASP A 363 -34.75 -10.26 25.04
C ASP A 363 -33.96 -10.14 26.36
N LYS A 364 -33.14 -11.14 26.69
CA LYS A 364 -32.34 -11.20 27.93
C LYS A 364 -31.37 -10.04 28.05
N HIS A 365 -30.66 -9.69 26.98
CA HIS A 365 -29.58 -8.70 27.01
C HIS A 365 -29.97 -7.33 26.49
N GLY A 366 -31.16 -7.20 25.91
CA GLY A 366 -31.60 -5.95 25.31
C GLY A 366 -30.80 -5.57 24.09
N VAL A 367 -30.53 -6.53 23.21
CA VAL A 367 -29.77 -6.32 21.96
C VAL A 367 -30.50 -5.33 21.06
N GLU A 368 -29.72 -4.42 20.47
CA GLU A 368 -30.21 -3.36 19.58
C GLU A 368 -29.86 -3.62 18.11
N ALA A 369 -28.78 -4.37 17.87
CA ALA A 369 -28.31 -4.70 16.53
C ALA A 369 -27.68 -6.09 16.46
N ILE A 370 -27.77 -6.71 15.28
CA ILE A 370 -27.16 -7.99 14.95
C ILE A 370 -26.12 -7.75 13.84
N GLY A 371 -24.86 -8.10 14.08
CA GLY A 371 -23.79 -8.06 13.09
C GLY A 371 -23.44 -9.46 12.61
N ILE A 372 -23.52 -9.70 11.31
CA ILE A 372 -23.36 -11.03 10.71
C ILE A 372 -22.18 -11.01 9.74
N GLY A 373 -21.23 -11.93 9.89
CA GLY A 373 -20.11 -12.09 8.96
C GLY A 373 -20.59 -12.31 7.53
N ASN A 374 -19.90 -11.73 6.56
CA ASN A 374 -20.27 -11.81 5.15
C ASN A 374 -19.61 -12.99 4.39
N GLY A 375 -19.04 -13.96 5.08
CA GLY A 375 -18.46 -15.15 4.46
C GLY A 375 -19.43 -16.30 4.32
N THR A 376 -18.96 -17.50 4.65
CA THR A 376 -19.71 -18.74 4.36
C THR A 376 -21.00 -18.80 5.15
N ALA A 377 -22.14 -18.98 4.46
CA ALA A 377 -23.49 -18.95 5.05
C ALA A 377 -23.92 -17.57 5.59
N GLY A 378 -23.17 -16.50 5.33
CA GLY A 378 -23.44 -15.17 5.87
C GLY A 378 -24.77 -14.62 5.40
N ARG A 379 -25.06 -14.74 4.10
CA ARG A 379 -26.33 -14.31 3.53
C ARG A 379 -27.52 -15.12 4.05
N GLU A 380 -27.40 -16.45 4.06
CA GLU A 380 -28.46 -17.31 4.59
C GLU A 380 -28.78 -16.95 6.05
N THR A 381 -27.76 -16.54 6.81
CA THR A 381 -27.91 -16.07 8.20
C THR A 381 -28.56 -14.67 8.28
N VAL A 382 -28.21 -13.74 7.38
CA VAL A 382 -28.88 -12.43 7.26
C VAL A 382 -30.36 -12.61 6.98
N ASP A 383 -30.70 -13.38 5.93
CA ASP A 383 -32.08 -13.66 5.55
C ASP A 383 -32.83 -14.33 6.72
N PHE A 384 -32.20 -15.30 7.39
CA PHE A 384 -32.78 -15.96 8.57
C PHE A 384 -33.09 -14.96 9.69
N CYS A 385 -32.14 -14.10 10.06
CA CYS A 385 -32.31 -13.12 11.13
C CYS A 385 -33.33 -12.03 10.80
N GLN A 386 -33.40 -11.57 9.55
CA GLN A 386 -34.38 -10.56 9.10
C GLN A 386 -35.82 -11.07 9.16
N ASN A 387 -36.04 -12.38 9.04
CA ASN A 387 -37.35 -13.02 9.13
C ASN A 387 -37.77 -13.39 10.57
N ILE A 388 -36.98 -13.04 11.59
CA ILE A 388 -37.32 -13.25 12.99
C ILE A 388 -38.01 -12.02 13.56
N ASP A 389 -39.22 -12.20 14.10
CA ASP A 389 -39.85 -11.19 14.95
C ASP A 389 -39.22 -11.22 16.35
N PHE A 390 -38.37 -10.24 16.64
CA PHE A 390 -37.71 -10.07 17.93
C PHE A 390 -38.56 -9.33 18.97
N LYS A 391 -39.81 -8.95 18.67
CA LYS A 391 -40.70 -8.19 19.56
C LYS A 391 -40.14 -6.84 20.06
N ARG A 392 -39.02 -6.40 19.47
CA ARG A 392 -38.35 -5.11 19.69
C ARG A 392 -37.63 -4.70 18.40
N PRO A 393 -37.37 -3.40 18.19
CA PRO A 393 -36.62 -2.96 17.02
C PRO A 393 -35.17 -3.44 17.12
N VAL A 394 -34.77 -4.33 16.21
CA VAL A 394 -33.40 -4.83 16.06
C VAL A 394 -33.00 -4.67 14.61
N GLN A 395 -31.87 -4.03 14.36
CA GLN A 395 -31.32 -3.88 13.00
C GLN A 395 -30.32 -4.99 12.70
N VAL A 396 -30.40 -5.56 11.49
CA VAL A 396 -29.47 -6.62 11.04
C VAL A 396 -28.49 -6.01 10.04
N PHE A 397 -27.19 -6.24 10.26
CA PHE A 397 -26.10 -5.71 9.45
C PHE A 397 -25.22 -6.84 8.92
N SER A 398 -24.86 -6.75 7.65
CA SER A 398 -23.76 -7.54 7.10
C SER A 398 -22.43 -6.86 7.44
N VAL A 399 -21.46 -7.62 7.93
CA VAL A 399 -20.17 -7.14 8.41
C VAL A 399 -19.07 -7.87 7.65
N ASN A 400 -18.10 -7.11 7.13
CA ASN A 400 -16.94 -7.68 6.50
C ASN A 400 -16.13 -8.52 7.51
N GLU A 401 -16.02 -9.83 7.28
CA GLU A 401 -15.29 -10.75 8.15
C GLU A 401 -13.81 -10.95 7.75
N ALA A 402 -13.34 -10.28 6.70
CA ALA A 402 -11.97 -10.43 6.22
C ALA A 402 -10.95 -10.15 7.34
N GLY A 403 -10.11 -11.13 7.63
CA GLY A 403 -9.14 -11.07 8.73
C GLY A 403 -9.69 -11.41 10.12
N ALA A 404 -10.98 -11.71 10.30
CA ALA A 404 -11.53 -12.16 11.59
C ALA A 404 -10.89 -13.49 12.03
N SER A 405 -10.63 -14.39 11.07
CA SER A 405 -9.87 -15.62 11.31
C SER A 405 -8.43 -15.36 11.76
N ILE A 406 -7.76 -14.38 11.16
CA ILE A 406 -6.40 -13.97 11.52
C ILE A 406 -6.38 -13.39 12.94
N TYR A 407 -7.32 -12.53 13.26
CA TYR A 407 -7.52 -12.04 14.63
C TYR A 407 -7.72 -13.20 15.60
N SER A 408 -8.67 -14.11 15.33
CA SER A 408 -9.02 -15.20 16.25
C SER A 408 -7.85 -16.12 16.64
N ALA A 409 -6.88 -16.29 15.72
CA ALA A 409 -5.68 -17.08 15.91
C ALA A 409 -4.50 -16.27 16.48
N SER A 410 -4.61 -14.94 16.53
CA SER A 410 -3.55 -14.03 16.99
C SER A 410 -3.25 -14.16 18.48
N GLU A 411 -2.08 -13.66 18.89
CA GLU A 411 -1.74 -13.51 20.31
C GLU A 411 -2.66 -12.49 21.00
N VAL A 412 -3.05 -11.43 20.30
CA VAL A 412 -3.98 -10.41 20.80
C VAL A 412 -5.31 -11.03 21.23
N ALA A 413 -5.91 -11.88 20.39
CA ALA A 413 -7.18 -12.51 20.74
C ALA A 413 -7.04 -13.56 21.85
N ARG A 414 -5.87 -14.21 21.95
CA ARG A 414 -5.54 -15.13 23.05
C ARG A 414 -5.36 -14.41 24.39
N GLU A 415 -4.79 -13.20 24.37
CA GLU A 415 -4.69 -12.34 25.55
C GLU A 415 -6.07 -11.80 25.98
N GLU A 416 -6.90 -11.35 25.03
CA GLU A 416 -8.23 -10.82 25.33
C GLU A 416 -9.22 -11.91 25.79
N PHE A 417 -9.11 -13.12 25.23
CA PHE A 417 -10.07 -14.22 25.46
C PHE A 417 -9.35 -15.57 25.62
N PRO A 418 -8.60 -15.79 26.73
CA PRO A 418 -7.79 -17.00 26.92
C PRO A 418 -8.64 -18.27 27.00
N ASP A 419 -9.81 -18.20 27.63
CA ASP A 419 -10.68 -19.35 27.91
C ASP A 419 -11.63 -19.72 26.76
N TYR A 420 -11.64 -18.93 25.68
CA TYR A 420 -12.55 -19.13 24.54
C TYR A 420 -11.83 -19.68 23.32
N ASP A 421 -12.50 -20.52 22.57
CA ASP A 421 -11.96 -21.07 21.33
C ASP A 421 -11.94 -20.04 20.18
N LEU A 422 -11.23 -20.39 19.10
CA LEU A 422 -11.04 -19.52 17.93
C LEU A 422 -12.35 -19.06 17.28
N THR A 423 -13.39 -19.88 17.27
CA THR A 423 -14.66 -19.52 16.61
C THR A 423 -15.44 -18.48 17.42
N VAL A 424 -15.39 -18.54 18.75
CA VAL A 424 -15.96 -17.49 19.61
C VAL A 424 -15.21 -16.17 19.43
N ARG A 425 -13.86 -16.22 19.39
CA ARG A 425 -13.03 -15.02 19.14
C ARG A 425 -13.33 -14.38 17.79
N GLY A 426 -13.57 -15.18 16.75
CA GLY A 426 -14.00 -14.71 15.43
C GLY A 426 -15.32 -13.94 15.50
N ALA A 427 -16.35 -14.53 16.13
CA ALA A 427 -17.67 -13.91 16.30
C ALA A 427 -17.60 -12.61 17.14
N VAL A 428 -16.74 -12.55 18.16
CA VAL A 428 -16.48 -11.31 18.90
C VAL A 428 -15.93 -10.22 17.98
N SER A 429 -14.98 -10.54 17.10
CA SER A 429 -14.43 -9.58 16.17
C SER A 429 -15.49 -9.04 15.20
N ILE A 430 -16.37 -9.90 14.69
CA ILE A 430 -17.50 -9.49 13.84
C ILE A 430 -18.40 -8.48 14.56
N GLY A 431 -18.83 -8.79 15.79
CA GLY A 431 -19.65 -7.88 16.58
C GLY A 431 -18.96 -6.53 16.84
N ARG A 432 -17.67 -6.56 17.23
CA ARG A 432 -16.90 -5.34 17.50
C ARG A 432 -16.61 -4.50 16.27
N ARG A 433 -16.44 -5.11 15.09
CA ARG A 433 -16.30 -4.40 13.81
C ARG A 433 -17.55 -3.58 13.48
N LEU A 434 -18.74 -4.11 13.75
CA LEU A 434 -19.97 -3.33 13.60
C LEU A 434 -20.00 -2.14 14.56
N MET A 435 -19.58 -2.34 15.81
CA MET A 435 -19.54 -1.28 16.82
C MET A 435 -18.58 -0.15 16.42
N ASP A 436 -17.33 -0.49 16.10
CA ASP A 436 -16.33 0.46 15.58
C ASP A 436 -15.28 -0.28 14.71
N PRO A 437 -15.36 -0.16 13.37
CA PRO A 437 -14.42 -0.81 12.45
C PRO A 437 -12.96 -0.44 12.72
N LEU A 438 -12.69 0.84 13.00
CA LEU A 438 -11.33 1.33 13.24
C LEU A 438 -10.75 0.68 14.50
N ALA A 439 -11.50 0.68 15.60
CA ALA A 439 -11.00 0.18 16.88
C ALA A 439 -10.71 -1.34 16.88
N GLU A 440 -11.40 -2.10 16.03
CA GLU A 440 -11.24 -3.54 15.93
C GLU A 440 -10.21 -3.95 14.86
N LEU A 441 -10.21 -3.31 13.68
CA LEU A 441 -9.28 -3.65 12.59
C LEU A 441 -7.82 -3.33 12.91
N VAL A 442 -7.54 -2.32 13.73
CA VAL A 442 -6.16 -1.98 14.16
C VAL A 442 -5.48 -3.07 15.00
N LYS A 443 -6.24 -4.05 15.51
CA LYS A 443 -5.70 -5.20 16.24
C LYS A 443 -5.04 -6.24 15.33
N ILE A 444 -5.21 -6.11 14.01
CA ILE A 444 -4.70 -7.03 13.00
C ILE A 444 -3.52 -6.35 12.29
N ASP A 445 -2.49 -7.12 11.93
CA ASP A 445 -1.43 -6.61 11.05
C ASP A 445 -2.08 -6.14 9.74
N PRO A 446 -1.99 -4.85 9.35
CA PRO A 446 -2.73 -4.30 8.22
C PRO A 446 -2.51 -5.05 6.90
N LYS A 447 -1.32 -5.62 6.70
CA LYS A 447 -1.00 -6.44 5.52
C LYS A 447 -1.76 -7.77 5.46
N SER A 448 -2.40 -8.18 6.55
CA SER A 448 -3.19 -9.40 6.66
C SER A 448 -4.68 -9.12 6.43
N ILE A 449 -5.08 -7.85 6.43
CA ILE A 449 -6.40 -7.44 5.98
C ILE A 449 -6.41 -7.56 4.45
N GLY A 450 -7.35 -8.33 3.90
CA GLY A 450 -7.48 -8.50 2.46
C GLY A 450 -7.97 -7.21 1.81
N VAL A 451 -7.06 -6.42 1.25
CA VAL A 451 -7.33 -5.08 0.70
C VAL A 451 -7.18 -5.02 -0.83
N GLY A 452 -6.84 -6.14 -1.46
CA GLY A 452 -6.78 -6.20 -2.92
C GLY A 452 -6.28 -7.53 -3.48
N GLN A 453 -6.51 -7.73 -4.78
CA GLN A 453 -5.92 -8.84 -5.51
C GLN A 453 -4.40 -8.65 -5.65
N TYR A 454 -3.65 -9.76 -5.66
CA TYR A 454 -2.19 -9.78 -5.78
C TYR A 454 -1.43 -9.06 -4.65
N GLN A 455 -2.08 -8.84 -3.50
CA GLN A 455 -1.47 -8.23 -2.32
C GLN A 455 -0.22 -8.97 -1.81
N HIS A 456 -0.14 -10.29 -2.02
CA HIS A 456 1.04 -11.10 -1.68
C HIS A 456 2.14 -11.05 -2.73
N ASP A 457 1.82 -10.57 -3.94
CA ASP A 457 2.73 -10.55 -5.09
C ASP A 457 3.48 -9.20 -5.22
N VAL A 458 3.06 -8.16 -4.48
CA VAL A 458 3.76 -6.87 -4.42
C VAL A 458 4.93 -6.88 -3.43
N ASN A 459 5.79 -5.86 -3.47
CA ASN A 459 6.86 -5.65 -2.49
C ASN A 459 6.30 -5.56 -1.06
N GLN A 460 6.51 -6.62 -0.26
CA GLN A 460 5.92 -6.75 1.08
C GLN A 460 6.41 -5.68 2.09
N PRO A 461 7.71 -5.32 2.14
CA PRO A 461 8.15 -4.19 2.97
C PRO A 461 7.47 -2.87 2.63
N LYS A 462 7.43 -2.47 1.34
CA LYS A 462 6.78 -1.23 0.89
C LYS A 462 5.27 -1.25 1.16
N LEU A 463 4.63 -2.41 0.98
CA LEU A 463 3.21 -2.61 1.32
C LEU A 463 2.99 -2.35 2.81
N LYS A 464 3.76 -3.02 3.68
CA LYS A 464 3.62 -2.88 5.13
C LYS A 464 3.77 -1.43 5.57
N GLU A 465 4.84 -0.76 5.16
CA GLU A 465 5.08 0.66 5.49
C GLU A 465 3.91 1.56 5.05
N SER A 466 3.36 1.32 3.86
CA SER A 466 2.24 2.10 3.32
C SER A 466 0.93 1.85 4.07
N LEU A 467 0.63 0.60 4.42
CA LEU A 467 -0.58 0.26 5.17
C LEU A 467 -0.51 0.73 6.63
N ASP A 468 0.64 0.57 7.29
CA ASP A 468 0.85 1.06 8.68
C ASP A 468 0.66 2.58 8.75
N ARG A 469 1.22 3.33 7.79
CA ARG A 469 1.00 4.79 7.67
C ARG A 469 -0.47 5.14 7.41
N THR A 470 -1.17 4.30 6.66
CA THR A 470 -2.61 4.51 6.41
C THR A 470 -3.42 4.35 7.68
N VAL A 471 -3.09 3.35 8.51
CA VAL A 471 -3.70 3.18 9.83
C VAL A 471 -3.42 4.39 10.70
N GLU A 472 -2.16 4.84 10.80
CA GLU A 472 -1.78 6.03 11.56
C GLU A 472 -2.60 7.26 11.11
N SER A 473 -2.67 7.52 9.80
CA SER A 473 -3.47 8.60 9.22
C SER A 473 -4.95 8.49 9.63
N CYS A 474 -5.56 7.32 9.50
CA CYS A 474 -6.98 7.11 9.86
C CYS A 474 -7.22 7.36 11.36
N VAL A 475 -6.39 6.79 12.23
CA VAL A 475 -6.49 6.93 13.69
C VAL A 475 -6.41 8.39 14.12
N ASN A 476 -5.42 9.13 13.60
CA ASN A 476 -5.19 10.52 13.96
C ASN A 476 -6.23 11.47 13.31
N SER A 477 -6.81 11.10 12.16
CA SER A 477 -7.89 11.87 11.54
C SER A 477 -9.20 11.80 12.34
N VAL A 478 -9.57 10.61 12.85
CA VAL A 478 -10.81 10.39 13.61
C VAL A 478 -10.72 11.04 14.98
N GLY A 479 -9.57 10.94 15.65
CA GLY A 479 -9.35 11.40 17.02
C GLY A 479 -9.93 10.43 18.05
N ILE A 480 -9.09 10.00 18.99
CA ILE A 480 -9.34 8.79 19.80
C ILE A 480 -9.72 9.15 21.23
N ASN A 481 -10.76 8.51 21.78
CA ASN A 481 -11.12 8.71 23.18
C ASN A 481 -10.08 8.06 24.12
N LEU A 482 -9.35 8.88 24.87
CA LEU A 482 -8.29 8.46 25.76
C LEU A 482 -8.76 7.49 26.86
N ASN A 483 -10.01 7.61 27.32
CA ASN A 483 -10.53 6.82 28.43
C ASN A 483 -11.09 5.46 28.00
N THR A 484 -11.33 5.24 26.71
CA THR A 484 -11.93 3.97 26.22
C THR A 484 -11.05 3.26 25.20
N ALA A 485 -10.05 3.93 24.63
CA ALA A 485 -9.19 3.32 23.62
C ALA A 485 -8.38 2.14 24.17
N SER A 486 -8.20 1.13 23.31
CA SER A 486 -7.36 -0.03 23.55
C SER A 486 -5.87 0.33 23.39
N LYS A 487 -4.97 -0.53 23.91
CA LYS A 487 -3.52 -0.38 23.70
C LYS A 487 -3.14 -0.37 22.21
N HIS A 488 -3.84 -1.15 21.39
CA HIS A 488 -3.58 -1.27 19.96
C HIS A 488 -3.95 0.02 19.21
N LEU A 489 -5.10 0.60 19.54
CA LEU A 489 -5.52 1.86 18.93
C LEU A 489 -4.60 3.03 19.32
N LEU A 490 -4.20 3.08 20.59
CA LEU A 490 -3.26 4.10 21.10
C LEU A 490 -1.86 3.98 20.46
N THR A 491 -1.45 2.79 20.02
CA THR A 491 -0.13 2.58 19.39
C THR A 491 0.03 3.42 18.12
N TYR A 492 -1.05 3.62 17.37
CA TYR A 492 -1.08 4.38 16.12
C TYR A 492 -1.35 5.88 16.33
N VAL A 493 -1.52 6.35 17.56
CA VAL A 493 -1.60 7.78 17.83
C VAL A 493 -0.20 8.38 17.70
N SER A 494 -0.13 9.50 17.00
CA SER A 494 1.09 10.27 16.77
C SER A 494 1.88 10.44 18.08
N GLY A 495 3.15 10.00 18.07
CA GLY A 495 4.09 10.17 19.19
C GLY A 495 3.96 9.19 20.36
N LEU A 496 3.04 8.21 20.32
CA LEU A 496 2.88 7.22 21.41
C LEU A 496 3.66 5.93 21.16
N GLY A 497 3.35 5.22 20.07
CA GLY A 497 3.88 3.88 19.83
C GLY A 497 3.50 2.86 20.92
N PRO A 498 4.04 1.63 20.86
CA PRO A 498 3.58 0.52 21.69
C PRO A 498 3.82 0.71 23.20
N SER A 499 4.98 1.27 23.58
CA SER A 499 5.36 1.40 24.99
C SER A 499 4.48 2.42 25.74
N LEU A 500 4.26 3.60 25.16
CA LEU A 500 3.43 4.62 25.82
C LEU A 500 1.95 4.22 25.81
N ALA A 501 1.48 3.56 24.75
CA ALA A 501 0.13 3.02 24.70
C ALA A 501 -0.15 2.08 25.88
N GLN A 502 0.79 1.16 26.18
CA GLN A 502 0.69 0.27 27.34
C GLN A 502 0.66 1.05 28.67
N HIS A 503 1.55 2.02 28.85
CA HIS A 503 1.60 2.82 30.07
C HIS A 503 0.34 3.67 30.29
N ILE A 504 -0.27 4.20 29.22
CA ILE A 504 -1.52 4.96 29.32
C ILE A 504 -2.65 4.07 29.82
N VAL A 505 -2.79 2.87 29.25
CA VAL A 505 -3.82 1.91 29.69
C VAL A 505 -3.58 1.50 31.14
N GLN A 506 -2.35 1.19 31.52
CA GLN A 506 -2.00 0.85 32.90
C GLN A 506 -2.31 2.00 33.87
N PHE A 507 -1.87 3.22 33.53
CA PHE A 507 -2.12 4.41 34.35
C PHE A 507 -3.62 4.63 34.58
N ARG A 508 -4.44 4.50 33.53
CA ARG A 508 -5.91 4.58 33.60
C ARG A 508 -6.51 3.51 34.50
N SER A 509 -6.00 2.29 34.45
CA SER A 509 -6.47 1.20 35.29
C SER A 509 -6.13 1.40 36.77
N GLU A 510 -4.98 1.99 37.07
CA GLU A 510 -4.50 2.22 38.45
C GLU A 510 -5.04 3.51 39.08
N ASN A 511 -5.20 4.58 38.29
CA ASN A 511 -5.52 5.93 38.77
C ASN A 511 -6.94 6.40 38.42
N GLY A 512 -7.68 5.61 37.65
CA GLY A 512 -8.98 5.98 37.11
C GLY A 512 -8.92 6.75 35.79
N GLN A 513 -10.07 7.24 35.34
CA GLN A 513 -10.20 7.95 34.07
C GLN A 513 -9.48 9.31 34.08
N PHE A 514 -8.89 9.68 32.95
CA PHE A 514 -8.31 11.00 32.75
C PHE A 514 -9.40 12.08 32.72
N THR A 515 -9.19 13.16 33.46
CA THR A 515 -10.11 14.32 33.48
C THR A 515 -9.58 15.53 32.71
N SER A 516 -8.30 15.53 32.36
CA SER A 516 -7.67 16.53 31.50
C SER A 516 -6.51 15.94 30.71
N ARG A 517 -6.25 16.46 29.50
CA ARG A 517 -5.07 16.08 28.72
C ARG A 517 -3.77 16.28 29.48
N GLN A 518 -3.66 17.31 30.33
CA GLN A 518 -2.45 17.57 31.11
C GLN A 518 -2.06 16.41 32.05
N GLU A 519 -3.00 15.56 32.44
CA GLU A 519 -2.72 14.38 33.25
C GLU A 519 -1.89 13.33 32.48
N LEU A 520 -1.85 13.36 31.14
CA LEU A 520 -0.96 12.52 30.34
C LEU A 520 0.50 12.67 30.74
N LYS A 521 0.93 13.88 31.16
CA LYS A 521 2.30 14.12 31.62
C LYS A 521 2.67 13.34 32.89
N LYS A 522 1.69 12.78 33.60
CA LYS A 522 1.90 11.92 34.77
C LYS A 522 2.11 10.45 34.37
N VAL A 523 1.86 10.09 33.12
CA VAL A 523 2.06 8.72 32.61
C VAL A 523 3.57 8.42 32.54
N PRO A 524 4.03 7.27 33.04
CA PRO A 524 5.44 6.91 32.97
C PRO A 524 6.01 6.98 31.55
N ARG A 525 7.17 7.62 31.40
CA ARG A 525 7.88 7.86 30.12
C ARG A 525 7.20 8.84 29.16
N MET A 526 6.09 9.49 29.53
CA MET A 526 5.50 10.57 28.74
C MET A 526 6.35 11.83 28.85
N GLY A 527 7.25 12.04 27.90
CA GLY A 527 8.04 13.28 27.78
C GLY A 527 7.28 14.41 27.10
N ASP A 528 7.81 15.63 27.18
CA ASP A 528 7.18 16.82 26.59
C ASP A 528 6.97 16.68 25.07
N LYS A 529 7.91 16.07 24.35
CA LYS A 529 7.77 15.83 22.91
C LYS A 529 6.65 14.83 22.61
N ALA A 530 6.58 13.71 23.33
CA ALA A 530 5.51 12.73 23.14
C ALA A 530 4.13 13.33 23.46
N PHE A 531 4.05 14.16 24.51
CA PHE A 531 2.84 14.92 24.83
C PHE A 531 2.46 15.90 23.71
N GLU A 532 3.40 16.70 23.22
CA GLU A 532 3.20 17.61 22.08
C GLU A 532 2.66 16.85 20.86
N GLN A 533 3.30 15.74 20.49
CA GLN A 533 2.93 15.00 19.30
C GLN A 533 1.55 14.30 19.41
N SER A 534 1.08 13.97 20.62
CA SER A 534 -0.11 13.13 20.82
C SER A 534 -1.35 13.88 21.32
N ALA A 535 -1.19 14.96 22.09
CA ALA A 535 -2.28 15.52 22.88
C ALA A 535 -3.47 16.00 22.04
N GLY A 536 -3.21 16.59 20.86
CA GLY A 536 -4.26 17.05 19.95
C GLY A 536 -5.11 15.94 19.31
N PHE A 537 -4.61 14.70 19.31
CA PHE A 537 -5.28 13.54 18.72
C PHE A 537 -6.08 12.71 19.74
N LEU A 538 -5.84 12.95 21.03
CA LEU A 538 -6.49 12.25 22.14
C LEU A 538 -7.65 13.09 22.69
N ARG A 539 -8.84 12.53 22.79
CA ARG A 539 -10.04 13.22 23.28
C ARG A 539 -10.48 12.73 24.65
N ILE A 540 -11.04 13.63 25.45
CA ILE A 540 -11.68 13.32 26.73
C ILE A 540 -13.11 13.85 26.69
N ARG A 541 -14.08 12.97 26.39
CA ARG A 541 -15.49 13.36 26.19
C ARG A 541 -16.11 14.05 27.40
N THR A 542 -15.77 13.58 28.60
CA THR A 542 -16.26 14.11 29.88
C THR A 542 -15.18 14.89 30.63
N GLY A 543 -14.26 15.53 29.90
CA GLY A 543 -13.15 16.29 30.47
C GLY A 543 -13.60 17.56 31.18
N LYS A 544 -12.77 18.06 32.10
CA LYS A 544 -13.01 19.33 32.81
C LYS A 544 -12.98 20.54 31.87
N ASN A 545 -12.07 20.52 30.89
CA ASN A 545 -11.99 21.53 29.85
C ASN A 545 -12.72 21.04 28.60
N PRO A 546 -13.73 21.76 28.08
CA PRO A 546 -14.48 21.34 26.90
C PRO A 546 -13.62 21.22 25.63
N LEU A 547 -12.46 21.91 25.57
CA LEU A 547 -11.51 21.81 24.46
C LEU A 547 -10.83 20.44 24.38
N ASP A 548 -10.76 19.69 25.48
CA ASP A 548 -10.21 18.33 25.51
C ASP A 548 -11.06 17.34 24.69
N ASN A 549 -12.29 17.70 24.29
CA ASN A 549 -13.13 16.92 23.38
C ASN A 549 -13.06 17.41 21.91
N THR A 550 -12.17 18.35 21.59
CA THR A 550 -11.96 18.88 20.22
C THR A 550 -10.58 18.45 19.72
N ALA A 551 -10.23 18.70 18.45
CA ALA A 551 -8.85 18.55 18.02
C ALA A 551 -7.98 19.81 18.18
N VAL A 552 -8.48 20.85 18.86
CA VAL A 552 -7.67 22.00 19.23
C VAL A 552 -6.53 21.51 20.12
N HIS A 553 -5.30 21.83 19.74
CA HIS A 553 -4.12 21.42 20.48
C HIS A 553 -4.01 22.21 21.79
N PRO A 554 -3.54 21.62 22.92
CA PRO A 554 -3.33 22.34 24.17
C PRO A 554 -2.45 23.59 24.06
N GLU A 555 -1.55 23.64 23.08
CA GLU A 555 -0.72 24.83 22.81
C GLU A 555 -1.54 26.05 22.39
N SER A 556 -2.77 25.85 21.89
CA SER A 556 -3.67 26.90 21.38
C SER A 556 -4.84 27.20 22.31
N TYR A 557 -4.94 26.60 23.51
CA TYR A 557 -6.08 26.80 24.41
C TYR A 557 -6.27 28.28 24.79
N HIS A 558 -5.17 28.95 25.09
CA HIS A 558 -5.14 30.38 25.43
C HIS A 558 -5.77 31.26 24.33
N ILE A 559 -5.70 30.86 23.06
CA ILE A 559 -6.30 31.59 21.94
C ILE A 559 -7.83 31.50 22.02
N VAL A 560 -8.37 30.30 22.25
CA VAL A 560 -9.81 30.09 22.33
C VAL A 560 -10.39 30.72 23.60
N GLU A 561 -9.65 30.67 24.70
CA GLU A 561 -9.99 31.38 25.94
C GLU A 561 -10.07 32.89 25.72
N GLN A 562 -9.12 33.47 24.97
CA GLN A 562 -9.18 34.89 24.59
C GLN A 562 -10.37 35.20 23.68
N MET A 563 -10.68 34.36 22.69
CA MET A 563 -11.86 34.53 21.83
C MET A 563 -13.17 34.56 22.63
N ALA A 564 -13.31 33.69 23.62
CA ALA A 564 -14.48 33.67 24.50
C ALA A 564 -14.54 34.92 25.40
N SER A 565 -13.40 35.33 25.96
CA SER A 565 -13.25 36.54 26.78
C SER A 565 -13.63 37.82 26.01
N ASP A 566 -13.16 37.96 24.76
CA ASP A 566 -13.44 39.14 23.92
C ASP A 566 -14.93 39.26 23.55
N LEU A 567 -15.65 38.14 23.50
CA LEU A 567 -17.10 38.09 23.29
C LEU A 567 -17.89 38.15 24.60
N GLY A 568 -17.23 38.11 25.76
CA GLY A 568 -17.87 38.12 27.08
C GLY A 568 -18.69 36.86 27.40
N VAL A 569 -18.34 35.72 26.80
CA VAL A 569 -19.06 34.44 26.95
C VAL A 569 -18.16 33.36 27.54
N SER A 570 -18.76 32.29 28.06
CA SER A 570 -18.02 31.10 28.48
C SER A 570 -17.55 30.26 27.28
N LEU A 571 -16.52 29.42 27.49
CA LEU A 571 -16.04 28.47 26.47
C LEU A 571 -17.16 27.53 25.98
N GLN A 572 -18.02 27.06 26.88
CA GLN A 572 -19.13 26.16 26.54
C GLN A 572 -20.16 26.86 25.64
N GLU A 573 -20.48 28.13 25.91
CA GLU A 573 -21.38 28.92 25.06
C GLU A 573 -20.78 29.17 23.67
N LEU A 574 -19.48 29.47 23.60
CA LEU A 574 -18.79 29.66 22.32
C LEU A 574 -18.81 28.37 21.46
N ILE A 575 -18.57 27.21 22.07
CA ILE A 575 -18.61 25.90 21.40
C ILE A 575 -20.05 25.51 21.03
N GLY A 576 -21.03 25.86 21.85
CA GLY A 576 -22.44 25.51 21.61
C GLY A 576 -23.13 26.38 20.56
N ASN A 577 -22.63 27.58 20.26
CA ASN A 577 -23.36 28.59 19.48
C ASN A 577 -22.67 29.00 18.15
N PRO A 578 -23.18 28.54 16.99
CA PRO A 578 -22.65 28.92 15.68
C PRO A 578 -22.64 30.43 15.41
N SER A 579 -23.62 31.17 15.95
CA SER A 579 -23.74 32.61 15.74
C SER A 579 -22.66 33.40 16.47
N LEU A 580 -22.17 32.92 17.62
CA LEU A 580 -21.05 33.53 18.33
C LEU A 580 -19.73 33.29 17.60
N ARG A 581 -19.51 32.06 17.11
CA ARG A 581 -18.30 31.72 16.34
C ARG A 581 -18.14 32.57 15.08
N LYS A 582 -19.25 32.87 14.39
CA LYS A 582 -19.25 33.73 13.19
C LYS A 582 -18.88 35.20 13.46
N GLN A 583 -18.97 35.66 14.71
CA GLN A 583 -18.61 37.03 15.09
C GLN A 583 -17.10 37.20 15.33
N ILE A 584 -16.34 36.11 15.39
CA ILE A 584 -14.90 36.14 15.64
C ILE A 584 -14.18 36.62 14.38
N ASP A 585 -13.47 37.74 14.51
CA ASP A 585 -12.50 38.20 13.51
C ASP A 585 -11.14 37.56 13.77
N LEU A 586 -10.78 36.58 12.95
CA LEU A 586 -9.54 35.82 13.10
C LEU A 586 -8.28 36.68 13.04
N ASN A 587 -8.30 37.81 12.33
CA ASN A 587 -7.11 38.66 12.18
C ASN A 587 -6.61 39.22 13.51
N LYS A 588 -7.50 39.35 14.51
CA LYS A 588 -7.15 39.82 15.86
C LYS A 588 -6.28 38.83 16.65
N TYR A 589 -6.30 37.55 16.25
CA TYR A 589 -5.64 36.46 16.98
C TYR A 589 -4.40 35.93 16.25
N VAL A 590 -4.01 36.55 15.13
CA VAL A 590 -2.80 36.19 14.40
C VAL A 590 -1.57 36.56 15.23
N SER A 591 -0.66 35.61 15.38
CA SER A 591 0.60 35.78 16.10
C SER A 591 1.74 35.07 15.37
N ASP A 592 2.98 35.25 15.85
CA ASP A 592 4.15 34.54 15.30
C ASP A 592 4.03 33.02 15.38
N LYS A 593 3.23 32.50 16.32
CA LYS A 593 3.03 31.06 16.55
C LYS A 593 1.75 30.50 15.93
N ALA A 594 0.71 31.32 15.76
CA ALA A 594 -0.59 30.89 15.23
C ALA A 594 -1.02 31.81 14.10
N GLY A 595 -0.99 31.29 12.87
CA GLY A 595 -1.44 31.99 11.68
C GLY A 595 -2.90 31.71 11.35
N LEU A 596 -3.36 32.28 10.24
CA LEU A 596 -4.73 32.05 9.72
C LEU A 596 -5.08 30.57 9.51
N PRO A 597 -4.18 29.68 9.02
CA PRO A 597 -4.49 28.26 8.89
C PRO A 597 -4.89 27.62 10.22
N THR A 598 -4.08 27.77 11.27
CA THR A 598 -4.37 27.25 12.61
C THR A 598 -5.67 27.82 13.16
N LEU A 599 -5.87 29.14 13.07
CA LEU A 599 -7.07 29.80 13.57
C LEU A 599 -8.35 29.36 12.85
N THR A 600 -8.26 29.12 11.53
CA THR A 600 -9.39 28.61 10.73
C THR A 600 -9.75 27.19 11.16
N ASP A 601 -8.75 26.34 11.40
CA ASP A 601 -8.99 24.97 11.87
C ASP A 601 -9.54 24.93 13.29
N ILE A 602 -9.08 25.82 14.18
CA ILE A 602 -9.67 25.99 15.51
C ILE A 602 -11.17 26.28 15.39
N LEU A 603 -11.59 27.27 14.58
CA LEU A 603 -13.02 27.58 14.43
C LEU A 603 -13.83 26.42 13.85
N LYS A 604 -13.26 25.66 12.89
CA LYS A 604 -13.90 24.46 12.35
C LYS A 604 -14.10 23.38 13.41
N GLU A 605 -13.11 23.14 14.26
CA GLU A 605 -13.18 22.16 15.35
C GLU A 605 -14.19 22.58 16.43
N LEU A 606 -14.28 23.88 16.74
CA LEU A 606 -15.30 24.41 17.66
C LEU A 606 -16.73 24.28 17.10
N ASP A 607 -16.89 24.19 15.78
CA ASP A 607 -18.20 23.99 15.15
C ASP A 607 -18.74 22.57 15.31
N LYS A 608 -17.84 21.59 15.45
CA LYS A 608 -18.17 20.16 15.47
C LYS A 608 -17.36 19.42 16.56
N PRO A 609 -17.53 19.78 17.84
CA PRO A 609 -16.72 19.21 18.92
C PRO A 609 -16.94 17.70 19.03
N GLY A 610 -15.91 16.93 18.71
CA GLY A 610 -15.92 15.47 18.86
C GLY A 610 -16.87 14.74 17.90
N LEU A 611 -17.30 15.38 16.80
CA LEU A 611 -18.09 14.72 15.76
C LEU A 611 -17.23 13.69 15.02
N ASP A 612 -17.72 12.46 14.94
CA ASP A 612 -17.05 11.41 14.16
C ASP A 612 -17.24 11.67 12.66
N PRO A 613 -16.17 11.82 11.87
CA PRO A 613 -16.27 12.11 10.44
C PRO A 613 -16.87 10.95 9.61
N ARG A 614 -17.02 9.75 10.19
CA ARG A 614 -17.42 8.53 9.47
C ARG A 614 -18.94 8.40 9.29
N GLY A 615 -19.77 9.13 10.04
CA GLY A 615 -21.24 9.01 9.98
C GLY A 615 -21.81 7.79 10.69
N GLU A 616 -23.05 7.40 10.37
CA GLU A 616 -23.78 6.28 11.01
C GLU A 616 -23.90 5.05 10.08
N ALA A 617 -23.83 3.85 10.65
CA ALA A 617 -23.98 2.58 9.94
C ALA A 617 -25.40 2.38 9.35
N LYS A 618 -25.49 1.76 8.17
CA LYS A 618 -26.75 1.46 7.45
C LYS A 618 -26.92 -0.05 7.24
N ALA A 619 -28.17 -0.52 7.28
CA ALA A 619 -28.54 -1.92 7.04
C ALA A 619 -28.82 -2.16 5.55
N PHE A 620 -28.44 -3.34 5.04
CA PHE A 620 -28.56 -3.74 3.63
C PHE A 620 -29.40 -5.03 3.46
N GLU A 621 -30.06 -5.16 2.31
CA GLU A 621 -30.84 -6.34 1.90
C GLU A 621 -30.42 -6.86 0.52
N PHE A 622 -30.15 -8.17 0.41
CA PHE A 622 -29.82 -8.83 -0.86
C PHE A 622 -31.09 -9.19 -1.68
N GLY A 623 -30.93 -9.41 -2.99
CA GLY A 623 -32.02 -9.85 -3.88
C GLY A 623 -32.27 -11.37 -3.82
N ASN A 624 -33.30 -11.89 -4.50
CA ASN A 624 -33.74 -13.31 -4.41
C ASN A 624 -32.99 -14.31 -5.33
N VAL A 625 -31.65 -14.35 -5.32
CA VAL A 625 -30.82 -15.26 -6.19
C VAL A 625 -29.73 -15.94 -5.38
N ARG A 626 -29.52 -17.27 -5.39
CA ARG A 626 -28.62 -17.94 -4.40
C ARG A 626 -27.35 -18.56 -4.98
N SER A 627 -27.34 -18.86 -6.27
CA SER A 627 -26.25 -19.57 -6.93
C SER A 627 -25.94 -18.97 -8.29
N LEU A 628 -24.79 -19.35 -8.87
CA LEU A 628 -24.40 -18.90 -10.21
C LEU A 628 -25.40 -19.41 -11.26
N GLU A 629 -26.01 -20.57 -10.99
CA GLU A 629 -26.99 -21.22 -11.84
C GLU A 629 -28.35 -20.50 -11.85
N ASP A 630 -28.65 -19.73 -10.80
CA ASP A 630 -29.87 -18.90 -10.72
C ASP A 630 -29.75 -17.60 -11.52
N LEU A 631 -28.55 -17.24 -11.97
CA LEU A 631 -28.31 -16.01 -12.72
C LEU A 631 -28.73 -16.17 -14.18
N SER A 632 -29.38 -15.12 -14.68
CA SER A 632 -29.63 -14.96 -16.11
C SER A 632 -29.06 -13.64 -16.60
N VAL A 633 -28.51 -13.66 -17.83
CA VAL A 633 -28.03 -12.43 -18.47
C VAL A 633 -29.20 -11.45 -18.59
N GLY A 634 -28.97 -10.21 -18.16
CA GLY A 634 -29.97 -9.14 -18.10
C GLY A 634 -30.63 -8.94 -16.74
N MET A 635 -30.46 -9.87 -15.80
CA MET A 635 -31.02 -9.77 -14.44
C MET A 635 -30.40 -8.60 -13.67
N VAL A 636 -31.23 -7.83 -12.94
CA VAL A 636 -30.80 -6.71 -12.08
C VAL A 636 -30.92 -7.11 -10.63
N LEU A 637 -29.83 -6.96 -9.87
CA LEU A 637 -29.72 -7.36 -8.48
C LEU A 637 -29.09 -6.24 -7.64
N PRO A 638 -29.51 -6.09 -6.37
CA PRO A 638 -28.73 -5.32 -5.42
C PRO A 638 -27.44 -6.10 -5.09
N GLY A 639 -26.36 -5.37 -4.83
CA GLY A 639 -25.09 -5.95 -4.38
C GLY A 639 -24.28 -4.95 -3.57
N ILE A 640 -23.25 -5.45 -2.91
CA ILE A 640 -22.31 -4.66 -2.11
C ILE A 640 -20.94 -4.66 -2.78
N VAL A 641 -20.32 -3.50 -2.91
CA VAL A 641 -18.93 -3.39 -3.39
C VAL A 641 -17.98 -4.00 -2.36
N THR A 642 -17.31 -5.09 -2.72
CA THR A 642 -16.37 -5.82 -1.85
C THR A 642 -14.93 -5.37 -2.03
N ASN A 643 -14.58 -4.91 -3.24
CA ASN A 643 -13.20 -4.54 -3.59
C ASN A 643 -13.18 -3.55 -4.75
N ILE A 644 -12.25 -2.60 -4.74
CA ILE A 644 -12.06 -1.62 -5.81
C ILE A 644 -10.67 -1.80 -6.41
N THR A 645 -10.59 -1.74 -7.74
CA THR A 645 -9.35 -1.83 -8.52
C THR A 645 -9.27 -0.67 -9.51
N ASN A 646 -8.12 -0.47 -10.17
CA ASN A 646 -8.00 0.55 -11.22
C ASN A 646 -8.84 0.26 -12.47
N PHE A 647 -9.23 -1.00 -12.69
CA PHE A 647 -9.95 -1.42 -13.89
C PHE A 647 -11.43 -1.70 -13.64
N GLY A 648 -11.92 -1.50 -12.42
CA GLY A 648 -13.31 -1.79 -12.06
C GLY A 648 -13.51 -2.03 -10.57
N ALA A 649 -14.68 -2.53 -10.21
CA ALA A 649 -15.04 -2.91 -8.85
C ALA A 649 -15.60 -4.33 -8.81
N PHE A 650 -15.35 -5.04 -7.72
CA PHE A 650 -15.96 -6.31 -7.41
C PHE A 650 -17.19 -6.08 -6.55
N VAL A 651 -18.30 -6.73 -6.92
CA VAL A 651 -19.59 -6.59 -6.26
C VAL A 651 -20.10 -7.97 -5.88
N ASP A 652 -20.36 -8.17 -4.60
CA ASP A 652 -21.08 -9.33 -4.11
C ASP A 652 -22.58 -9.14 -4.34
N ILE A 653 -23.15 -9.99 -5.19
CA ILE A 653 -24.58 -10.09 -5.46
C ILE A 653 -25.23 -11.29 -4.73
N GLY A 654 -24.46 -11.91 -3.83
CA GLY A 654 -24.86 -12.99 -2.95
C GLY A 654 -24.84 -14.38 -3.59
N VAL A 655 -24.05 -14.61 -4.63
CA VAL A 655 -23.88 -15.93 -5.30
C VAL A 655 -22.55 -16.62 -4.96
N LYS A 656 -21.93 -16.27 -3.83
CA LYS A 656 -20.61 -16.74 -3.33
C LYS A 656 -19.40 -16.33 -4.17
N GLN A 657 -19.63 -15.70 -5.31
CA GLN A 657 -18.61 -15.26 -6.22
C GLN A 657 -18.88 -13.81 -6.60
N ASP A 658 -17.93 -12.92 -6.29
CA ASP A 658 -18.03 -11.53 -6.67
C ASP A 658 -18.09 -11.40 -8.19
N GLY A 659 -19.03 -10.58 -8.66
CA GLY A 659 -19.07 -10.16 -10.05
C GLY A 659 -18.16 -8.94 -10.28
N MET A 660 -17.55 -8.87 -11.46
CA MET A 660 -16.69 -7.76 -11.85
C MET A 660 -17.47 -6.72 -12.65
N VAL A 661 -17.51 -5.48 -12.16
CA VAL A 661 -17.97 -4.31 -12.91
C VAL A 661 -16.76 -3.61 -13.48
N HIS A 662 -16.53 -3.73 -14.79
CA HIS A 662 -15.44 -3.03 -15.47
C HIS A 662 -15.59 -1.50 -15.34
N ILE A 663 -14.50 -0.73 -15.37
CA ILE A 663 -14.50 0.74 -15.20
C ILE A 663 -15.45 1.44 -16.18
N SER A 664 -15.53 0.94 -17.42
CA SER A 664 -16.44 1.48 -18.43
C SER A 664 -17.91 1.14 -18.20
N GLN A 665 -18.22 0.29 -17.20
CA GLN A 665 -19.57 -0.14 -16.84
C GLN A 665 -20.01 0.41 -15.48
N LEU A 666 -19.18 1.21 -14.78
CA LEU A 666 -19.49 1.78 -13.47
C LEU A 666 -20.52 2.92 -13.52
N ALA A 667 -20.52 3.74 -14.58
CA ALA A 667 -21.41 4.89 -14.67
C ALA A 667 -21.68 5.28 -16.13
N ASN A 668 -22.79 5.98 -16.38
CA ASN A 668 -23.18 6.53 -17.69
C ASN A 668 -22.31 7.71 -18.18
N LYS A 669 -21.17 7.96 -17.52
CA LYS A 669 -20.16 8.98 -17.86
C LYS A 669 -18.78 8.34 -17.93
N PHE A 670 -17.81 9.04 -18.51
CA PHE A 670 -16.42 8.59 -18.48
C PHE A 670 -15.92 8.56 -17.01
N VAL A 671 -15.41 7.41 -16.59
CA VAL A 671 -14.84 7.19 -15.25
C VAL A 671 -13.35 7.03 -15.40
N LYS A 672 -12.60 7.91 -14.73
CA LYS A 672 -11.13 7.85 -14.70
C LYS A 672 -10.63 6.94 -13.57
N ASN A 673 -11.25 7.03 -12.40
CA ASN A 673 -10.92 6.24 -11.23
C ASN A 673 -12.21 5.63 -10.65
N PRO A 674 -12.30 4.30 -10.50
CA PRO A 674 -13.45 3.64 -9.88
C PRO A 674 -13.79 4.16 -8.48
N ALA A 675 -12.79 4.53 -7.68
CA ALA A 675 -12.99 5.05 -6.32
C ALA A 675 -13.73 6.41 -6.27
N ASP A 676 -13.84 7.12 -7.40
CA ASP A 676 -14.62 8.37 -7.49
C ASP A 676 -16.13 8.12 -7.65
N VAL A 677 -16.51 6.88 -7.98
CA VAL A 677 -17.89 6.48 -8.31
C VAL A 677 -18.45 5.52 -7.27
N VAL A 678 -17.59 4.63 -6.77
CA VAL A 678 -17.96 3.63 -5.77
C VAL A 678 -17.02 3.64 -4.57
N SER A 679 -17.56 3.31 -3.39
CA SER A 679 -16.82 3.06 -2.15
C SER A 679 -16.97 1.60 -1.72
N LEU A 680 -16.02 1.08 -0.94
CA LEU A 680 -16.16 -0.22 -0.28
C LEU A 680 -17.38 -0.24 0.62
N ASN A 681 -18.04 -1.40 0.67
CA ASN A 681 -19.30 -1.62 1.36
C ASN A 681 -20.47 -0.77 0.82
N GLN A 682 -20.29 -0.05 -0.30
CA GLN A 682 -21.39 0.68 -0.93
C GLN A 682 -22.39 -0.28 -1.55
N GLU A 683 -23.66 -0.02 -1.25
CA GLU A 683 -24.80 -0.68 -1.88
C GLU A 683 -24.99 -0.13 -3.31
N VAL A 684 -25.04 -1.04 -4.27
CA VAL A 684 -25.20 -0.73 -5.69
C VAL A 684 -26.26 -1.64 -6.31
N LYS A 685 -26.89 -1.17 -7.40
CA LYS A 685 -27.67 -2.04 -8.28
C LYS A 685 -26.83 -2.39 -9.49
N VAL A 686 -26.81 -3.66 -9.85
CA VAL A 686 -25.99 -4.20 -10.93
C VAL A 686 -26.80 -5.11 -11.84
N LYS A 687 -26.48 -5.09 -13.12
CA LYS A 687 -27.06 -5.94 -14.16
C LYS A 687 -26.06 -7.01 -14.58
N VAL A 688 -26.50 -8.26 -14.69
CA VAL A 688 -25.69 -9.37 -15.18
C VAL A 688 -25.48 -9.26 -16.68
N MET A 689 -24.23 -9.20 -17.12
CA MET A 689 -23.86 -9.07 -18.53
C MET A 689 -23.40 -10.39 -19.15
N GLU A 690 -22.59 -11.14 -18.42
CA GLU A 690 -22.00 -12.39 -18.88
C GLU A 690 -21.76 -13.33 -17.69
N ILE A 691 -21.91 -14.64 -17.92
CA ILE A 691 -21.68 -15.69 -16.93
C ILE A 691 -20.75 -16.74 -17.55
N ASP A 692 -19.58 -16.94 -16.95
CA ASP A 692 -18.64 -18.01 -17.30
C ASP A 692 -18.64 -19.04 -16.16
N LEU A 693 -19.40 -20.12 -16.34
CA LEU A 693 -19.50 -21.21 -15.36
C LEU A 693 -18.20 -22.01 -15.22
N ALA A 694 -17.42 -22.14 -16.29
CA ALA A 694 -16.19 -22.92 -16.27
C ALA A 694 -15.11 -22.22 -15.45
N ARG A 695 -15.03 -20.89 -15.52
CA ARG A 695 -14.09 -20.07 -14.73
C ARG A 695 -14.70 -19.53 -13.43
N LYS A 696 -16.00 -19.76 -13.18
CA LYS A 696 -16.77 -19.16 -12.08
C LYS A 696 -16.64 -17.63 -12.06
N ARG A 697 -16.97 -16.97 -13.16
CA ARG A 697 -16.91 -15.50 -13.28
C ARG A 697 -18.25 -14.94 -13.72
N VAL A 698 -18.59 -13.77 -13.19
CA VAL A 698 -19.77 -13.00 -13.59
C VAL A 698 -19.31 -11.59 -13.96
N GLN A 699 -19.68 -11.10 -15.14
CA GLN A 699 -19.49 -9.71 -15.53
C GLN A 699 -20.77 -8.93 -15.24
N LEU A 700 -20.60 -7.76 -14.62
CA LEU A 700 -21.68 -6.92 -14.14
C LEU A 700 -21.60 -5.51 -14.76
N SER A 701 -22.73 -4.82 -14.80
CA SER A 701 -22.81 -3.40 -15.19
C SER A 701 -23.67 -2.59 -14.23
N MET A 702 -23.24 -1.38 -13.91
CA MET A 702 -24.00 -0.39 -13.12
C MET A 702 -24.70 0.65 -14.02
N LYS A 703 -24.39 0.71 -15.33
CA LYS A 703 -24.96 1.68 -16.28
C LYS A 703 -26.44 1.48 -16.56
N GLU A 704 -26.86 0.22 -16.60
CA GLU A 704 -28.17 -0.20 -17.09
C GLU A 704 -29.07 -0.74 -15.97
N ALA A 705 -28.66 -0.55 -14.71
CA ALA A 705 -29.38 -0.99 -13.51
C ALA A 705 -30.16 0.16 -12.83
N GLY A 706 -30.11 1.38 -13.39
CA GLY A 706 -30.76 2.60 -12.90
C GLY A 706 -31.00 3.61 -14.02
#